data_AF-A0A803Y9P9-F1
#
_entry.id   AF-A0A803Y9P9-F1
#
_cell.length_a   1.000
_cell.length_b   1.000
_cell.length_c   1.000
_cell.angle_alpha   90.00
_cell.angle_beta   90.00
_cell.angle_gamma   90.00
#
_symmetry.space_group_name_H-M   'P 1'
#
loop_
_entity.id
_entity.type
_entity.pdbx_description
1 polymer ?
#
loop_
_entity_poly.entity_id
_entity_poly.type
_entity_poly.pdbx_seq_one_letter_code
_entity_poly.pdbx_strand_id
1 'polypeptide(L)'
;KIKVGTCKNCIQSGPGCAWCKKLNFTKAGEPDSNRCDTIEQLQQRGCPENEIEFPVNEIKRMQDSAFSNKIQLTPQEVHLKLRIREPAEFDVKFRRATGYPIDIYYLMDLSYSMLDDLENVKKLGGQLLRALESTTPSRRIGFGSFVDKTVLPFVNTHPEKLKNPCPNKDSNCQPPFAFKHILSLTDNAEKFESEVGKQFISGNLDAPEGGLDAMMQAAVCGDLIGWRNVTRLLVYATDDGFHFAGDGKLGGILTPNDGQCHLEDNMYKKSNEFDYPSVGQLVQKLAENNIQPIFAVTSKMVDVYKVSRLWLVQVPPEVTHACSAMSCYNHHHVMPLLSHGGDISFLCSPLVTFKVKVTANECIKSQSFTIRPLGFTDTLTVHIDSICDCDCREQPDPTACSGNGEVVCGICSCNLGYTGKNCECDTKGRTSKELEGSCRKDNSSVICSGLGDCVCGQCACHTSDVPGKEIYGTFCDCDNMNCEFHNGSLCGGEERGRCDCGECKCTPKYEGSACQCKKSTDGCRNSRQNECSLRGSCHCNRCQCRGGYQPPFCEECPGCPSPCGKHISCVECKSFSSGPLTKNCSVACTNIQLTDQPRAGSRQCKEKDSENCWISFFMAQDDGEEMYTVTVDPKKECPEPPNVALIVGSTIAGVALIGLLLLLIWRLLTEIFDRREYRRFEKEKSKAKWNEADNPLFKSATTTVMNPRFDGQ
;
A
#
# COMPACT_ATOMS: atom_id res chain seq x y z
N LYS A 1 40.01 -14.75 4.46
CA LYS A 1 40.11 -16.08 5.03
C LYS A 1 39.75 -15.99 6.49
N ILE A 2 38.76 -16.78 6.92
CA ILE A 2 38.56 -17.03 8.35
C ILE A 2 39.85 -17.69 8.83
N LYS A 3 40.53 -17.08 9.81
CA LYS A 3 41.70 -17.64 10.48
C LYS A 3 41.29 -18.89 11.24
N VAL A 4 41.06 -20.03 10.57
CA VAL A 4 40.74 -21.29 11.26
C VAL A 4 42.04 -21.92 11.75
N GLY A 5 42.63 -21.29 12.76
CA GLY A 5 43.74 -21.85 13.53
C GLY A 5 43.26 -22.52 14.82
N THR A 6 41.96 -22.53 15.13
CA THR A 6 41.41 -23.05 16.39
C THR A 6 40.08 -23.77 16.19
N CYS A 7 39.75 -24.67 17.12
CA CYS A 7 38.49 -25.39 17.13
C CYS A 7 37.28 -24.45 17.16
N LYS A 8 37.34 -23.39 17.99
CA LYS A 8 36.36 -22.30 18.03
C LYS A 8 36.06 -21.73 16.64
N ASN A 9 37.10 -21.34 15.92
CA ASN A 9 36.95 -20.73 14.59
C ASN A 9 36.41 -21.75 13.57
N CYS A 10 36.70 -23.04 13.76
CA CYS A 10 36.16 -24.11 12.94
C CYS A 10 34.64 -24.25 13.10
N ILE A 11 34.14 -24.37 14.33
CA ILE A 11 32.70 -24.53 14.60
C ILE A 11 31.91 -23.31 14.12
N GLN A 12 32.50 -22.11 14.18
CA GLN A 12 31.88 -20.88 13.69
C GLN A 12 31.94 -20.74 12.16
N SER A 13 32.77 -21.53 11.47
CA SER A 13 32.92 -21.44 10.00
C SER A 13 31.67 -21.95 9.27
N GLY A 14 31.04 -23.00 9.77
CA GLY A 14 29.82 -23.53 9.16
C GLY A 14 29.17 -24.70 9.90
N PRO A 15 27.90 -25.01 9.56
CA PRO A 15 27.12 -26.06 10.21
C PRO A 15 27.63 -27.48 9.90
N GLY A 16 28.35 -27.66 8.79
CA GLY A 16 28.99 -28.93 8.44
C GLY A 16 30.43 -29.09 8.96
N CYS A 17 31.00 -28.07 9.60
CA CYS A 17 32.40 -28.07 10.04
C CYS A 17 32.58 -28.86 11.34
N ALA A 18 33.36 -29.92 11.29
CA ALA A 18 33.80 -30.66 12.46
C ALA A 18 35.29 -30.39 12.71
N TRP A 19 35.74 -30.58 13.94
CA TRP A 19 37.15 -30.41 14.30
C TRP A 19 37.76 -31.71 14.81
N CYS A 20 38.92 -32.08 14.29
CA CYS A 20 39.68 -33.23 14.77
C CYS A 20 40.69 -32.81 15.85
N LYS A 21 40.44 -33.22 17.10
CA LYS A 21 41.35 -32.93 18.24
C LYS A 21 42.49 -33.94 18.41
N LYS A 22 42.57 -34.97 17.55
CA LYS A 22 43.67 -35.94 17.56
C LYS A 22 45.04 -35.28 17.36
N LEU A 23 45.98 -35.55 18.25
CA LEU A 23 47.38 -35.11 18.12
C LEU A 23 48.06 -35.70 16.87
N ASN A 24 48.96 -34.93 16.25
CA ASN A 24 49.69 -35.32 15.02
C ASN A 24 48.80 -35.74 13.83
N PHE A 25 47.57 -35.21 13.75
CA PHE A 25 46.64 -35.52 12.65
C PHE A 25 47.13 -34.96 11.30
N THR A 26 47.65 -33.73 11.30
CA THR A 26 48.09 -33.04 10.08
C THR A 26 49.59 -33.27 9.84
N LYS A 27 49.97 -33.66 8.61
CA LYS A 27 51.38 -34.01 8.28
C LYS A 27 52.29 -32.78 8.20
N ALA A 28 53.61 -32.99 8.11
CA ALA A 28 54.57 -31.91 7.88
C ALA A 28 54.29 -31.18 6.56
N GLY A 29 54.23 -29.84 6.58
CA GLY A 29 53.86 -29.00 5.43
C GLY A 29 52.34 -28.80 5.23
N GLU A 30 51.48 -29.53 5.95
CA GLU A 30 50.04 -29.30 5.93
C GLU A 30 49.62 -28.26 6.99
N PRO A 31 48.72 -27.32 6.67
CA PRO A 31 48.24 -26.33 7.64
C PRO A 31 47.32 -26.97 8.69
N ASP A 32 47.29 -26.43 9.91
CA ASP A 32 46.37 -26.88 10.97
C ASP A 32 44.90 -26.59 10.68
N SER A 33 44.62 -25.73 9.70
CA SER A 33 43.27 -25.57 9.15
C SER A 33 42.68 -26.90 8.63
N ASN A 34 43.52 -27.87 8.24
CA ASN A 34 43.10 -29.20 7.80
C ASN A 34 42.45 -30.04 8.91
N ARG A 35 42.54 -29.62 10.18
CA ARG A 35 41.80 -30.24 11.30
C ARG A 35 40.32 -29.89 11.29
N CYS A 36 39.97 -28.82 10.57
CA CYS A 36 38.59 -28.39 10.37
C CYS A 36 38.09 -28.88 9.01
N ASP A 37 37.16 -29.82 9.00
CA ASP A 37 36.57 -30.34 7.76
C ASP A 37 35.21 -31.00 8.05
N THR A 38 34.54 -31.57 7.06
CA THR A 38 33.32 -32.37 7.31
C THR A 38 33.65 -33.67 8.05
N ILE A 39 32.68 -34.22 8.78
CA ILE A 39 32.87 -35.48 9.54
C ILE A 39 33.40 -36.59 8.62
N GLU A 40 32.85 -36.70 7.41
CA GLU A 40 33.23 -37.74 6.45
C GLU A 40 34.69 -37.58 5.99
N GLN A 41 35.13 -36.34 5.72
CA GLN A 41 36.52 -36.10 5.31
C GLN A 41 37.51 -36.33 6.45
N LEU A 42 37.17 -35.93 7.68
CA LEU A 42 38.01 -36.20 8.85
C LEU A 42 38.15 -37.70 9.10
N GLN A 43 37.06 -38.47 8.98
CA GLN A 43 37.09 -39.92 9.10
C GLN A 43 37.91 -40.58 7.98
N GLN A 44 37.75 -40.14 6.72
CA GLN A 44 38.56 -40.63 5.59
C GLN A 44 40.05 -40.35 5.77
N ARG A 45 40.41 -39.23 6.42
CA ARG A 45 41.79 -38.87 6.76
C ARG A 45 42.31 -39.58 8.02
N GLY A 46 41.50 -40.40 8.68
CA GLY A 46 41.91 -41.21 9.84
C GLY A 46 41.75 -40.52 11.20
N CYS A 47 40.85 -39.54 11.31
CA CYS A 47 40.40 -39.03 12.61
C CYS A 47 39.36 -40.00 13.22
N PRO A 48 39.60 -40.55 14.44
CA PRO A 48 38.63 -41.35 15.19
C PRO A 48 37.38 -40.55 15.52
N GLU A 49 36.21 -41.19 15.53
CA GLU A 49 34.92 -40.53 15.80
C GLU A 49 34.84 -39.88 17.18
N ASN A 50 35.46 -40.49 18.21
CA ASN A 50 35.54 -39.94 19.56
C ASN A 50 36.48 -38.73 19.70
N GLU A 51 37.31 -38.48 18.68
CA GLU A 51 38.22 -37.33 18.59
C GLU A 51 37.67 -36.22 17.68
N ILE A 52 36.45 -36.39 17.16
CA ILE A 52 35.77 -35.39 16.33
C ILE A 52 34.82 -34.57 17.21
N GLU A 53 35.08 -33.27 17.28
CA GLU A 53 34.20 -32.29 17.91
C GLU A 53 33.19 -31.78 16.88
N PHE A 54 31.92 -32.13 17.10
CA PHE A 54 30.80 -31.71 16.27
C PHE A 54 29.57 -31.38 17.14
N PRO A 55 29.47 -30.16 17.70
CA PRO A 55 28.34 -29.76 18.52
C PRO A 55 27.06 -29.69 17.68
N VAL A 56 25.95 -30.19 18.21
CA VAL A 56 24.63 -30.16 17.57
C VAL A 56 23.62 -29.33 18.37
N ASN A 57 22.56 -28.90 17.71
CA ASN A 57 21.46 -28.17 18.36
C ASN A 57 20.85 -28.96 19.53
N GLU A 58 20.62 -28.29 20.67
CA GLU A 58 19.95 -28.84 21.85
C GLU A 58 18.61 -28.11 22.07
N ILE A 59 17.51 -28.85 22.20
CA ILE A 59 16.17 -28.29 22.43
C ILE A 59 15.60 -28.89 23.72
N LYS A 60 15.33 -28.05 24.71
CA LYS A 60 14.72 -28.44 25.99
C LYS A 60 13.39 -27.73 26.18
N ARG A 61 12.34 -28.49 26.46
CA ARG A 61 11.03 -27.94 26.86
C ARG A 61 11.04 -27.74 28.37
N MET A 62 11.07 -26.49 28.80
CA MET A 62 11.12 -26.15 30.23
C MET A 62 9.72 -26.19 30.84
N GLN A 63 8.71 -25.75 30.08
CA GLN A 63 7.31 -25.78 30.48
C GLN A 63 6.42 -26.24 29.32
N ASP A 64 5.77 -27.40 29.48
CA ASP A 64 4.93 -28.03 28.45
C ASP A 64 3.61 -28.56 29.06
N SER A 65 2.82 -27.63 29.59
CA SER A 65 1.50 -27.92 30.18
C SER A 65 0.49 -28.23 29.09
N ALA A 66 -0.37 -29.23 29.31
CA ALA A 66 -1.40 -29.63 28.35
C ALA A 66 -2.49 -28.55 28.16
N PHE A 67 -3.18 -28.61 27.01
CA PHE A 67 -4.30 -27.72 26.69
C PHE A 67 -5.39 -27.75 27.76
N SER A 68 -5.89 -26.57 28.11
CA SER A 68 -7.03 -26.40 29.01
C SER A 68 -7.86 -25.20 28.56
N ASN A 69 -8.98 -24.90 29.24
CA ASN A 69 -9.78 -23.70 28.93
C ASN A 69 -8.99 -22.38 29.10
N LYS A 70 -7.84 -22.42 29.78
CA LYS A 70 -6.95 -21.26 29.99
C LYS A 70 -5.65 -21.34 29.17
N ILE A 71 -5.25 -22.52 28.72
CA ILE A 71 -3.98 -22.75 28.01
C ILE A 71 -4.31 -23.20 26.59
N GLN A 72 -4.09 -22.31 25.63
CA GLN A 72 -4.37 -22.49 24.21
C GLN A 72 -3.10 -22.66 23.39
N LEU A 73 -1.91 -22.43 23.97
CA LEU A 73 -0.60 -22.53 23.32
C LEU A 73 0.34 -23.46 24.11
N THR A 74 0.99 -24.41 23.43
CA THR A 74 1.95 -25.35 24.02
C THR A 74 3.15 -25.57 23.10
N PRO A 75 4.40 -25.66 23.60
CA PRO A 75 4.83 -25.45 24.99
C PRO A 75 4.74 -23.97 25.42
N GLN A 76 4.90 -23.69 26.71
CA GLN A 76 4.93 -22.32 27.26
C GLN A 76 6.36 -21.79 27.41
N GLU A 77 7.35 -22.69 27.55
CA GLU A 77 8.75 -22.30 27.67
C GLU A 77 9.69 -23.32 27.00
N VAL A 78 10.59 -22.84 26.15
CA VAL A 78 11.57 -23.64 25.41
C VAL A 78 12.96 -23.02 25.56
N HIS A 79 13.97 -23.84 25.81
CA HIS A 79 15.38 -23.45 25.84
C HIS A 79 16.11 -24.11 24.67
N LEU A 80 16.67 -23.28 23.79
CA LEU A 80 17.42 -23.65 22.60
C LEU A 80 18.90 -23.36 22.83
N LYS A 81 19.77 -24.37 22.65
CA LYS A 81 21.20 -24.13 22.39
C LYS A 81 21.48 -24.36 20.93
N LEU A 82 21.82 -23.29 20.22
CA LEU A 82 21.95 -23.28 18.78
C LEU A 82 23.40 -23.36 18.36
N ARG A 83 23.70 -24.30 17.47
CA ARG A 83 24.88 -24.25 16.62
C ARG A 83 24.67 -23.16 15.56
N ILE A 84 25.73 -22.39 15.34
CA ILE A 84 25.69 -21.27 14.40
C ILE A 84 25.42 -21.77 12.98
N ARG A 85 24.53 -21.08 12.27
CA ARG A 85 24.06 -21.35 10.89
C ARG A 85 23.36 -22.70 10.71
N GLU A 86 23.13 -23.45 11.79
CA GLU A 86 22.32 -24.67 11.78
C GLU A 86 20.95 -24.38 12.40
N PRO A 87 19.85 -24.58 11.66
CA PRO A 87 18.53 -24.30 12.21
C PRO A 87 18.10 -25.36 13.22
N ALA A 88 17.53 -24.91 14.36
CA ALA A 88 16.77 -25.76 15.26
C ALA A 88 15.28 -25.66 14.94
N GLU A 89 14.60 -26.81 14.89
CA GLU A 89 13.17 -26.90 14.60
C GLU A 89 12.40 -27.48 15.79
N PHE A 90 11.32 -26.82 16.20
CA PHE A 90 10.43 -27.33 17.24
C PHE A 90 8.96 -26.99 16.94
N ASP A 91 8.06 -27.83 17.46
CA ASP A 91 6.62 -27.68 17.23
C ASP A 91 5.95 -26.82 18.29
N VAL A 92 5.14 -25.87 17.84
CA VAL A 92 4.23 -25.07 18.64
C VAL A 92 2.81 -25.45 18.27
N LYS A 93 2.02 -25.87 19.25
CA LYS A 93 0.64 -26.30 19.05
C LYS A 93 -0.31 -25.26 19.62
N PHE A 94 -1.32 -24.90 18.83
CA PHE A 94 -2.36 -23.96 19.21
C PHE A 94 -3.74 -24.60 19.07
N ARG A 95 -4.57 -24.45 20.10
CA ARG A 95 -5.98 -24.86 20.07
C ARG A 95 -6.82 -23.76 20.71
N ARG A 96 -7.76 -23.22 19.93
CA ARG A 96 -8.73 -22.25 20.46
C ARG A 96 -9.61 -22.92 21.53
N ALA A 97 -9.69 -22.30 22.70
CA ALA A 97 -10.56 -22.75 23.78
C ALA A 97 -12.02 -22.40 23.47
N THR A 98 -12.93 -23.34 23.71
CA THR A 98 -14.37 -23.11 23.60
C THR A 98 -14.85 -22.28 24.80
N GLY A 99 -15.63 -21.23 24.53
CA GLY A 99 -16.16 -20.34 25.58
C GLY A 99 -15.15 -19.34 26.18
N TYR A 100 -14.01 -19.11 25.52
CA TYR A 100 -13.04 -18.10 25.96
C TYR A 100 -13.67 -16.69 25.94
N PRO A 101 -13.48 -15.84 26.97
CA PRO A 101 -14.19 -14.58 27.09
C PRO A 101 -13.94 -13.61 25.93
N ILE A 102 -14.95 -12.82 25.58
CA ILE A 102 -14.90 -11.85 24.48
C ILE A 102 -15.35 -10.48 24.96
N ASP A 103 -14.62 -9.44 24.59
CA ASP A 103 -15.01 -8.04 24.71
C ASP A 103 -15.26 -7.47 23.32
N ILE A 104 -16.41 -6.84 23.13
CA ILE A 104 -16.82 -6.21 21.86
C ILE A 104 -17.03 -4.72 22.10
N TYR A 105 -16.23 -3.88 21.46
CA TYR A 105 -16.45 -2.44 21.47
C TYR A 105 -17.01 -2.00 20.12
N TYR A 106 -18.23 -1.49 20.12
CA TYR A 106 -18.91 -1.03 18.91
C TYR A 106 -18.64 0.45 18.71
N LEU A 107 -17.94 0.78 17.63
CA LEU A 107 -17.56 2.12 17.25
C LEU A 107 -18.36 2.53 16.02
N MET A 108 -19.29 3.47 16.21
CA MET A 108 -20.28 3.84 15.22
C MET A 108 -20.09 5.27 14.71
N ASP A 109 -20.16 5.41 13.40
CA ASP A 109 -20.31 6.69 12.73
C ASP A 109 -21.70 7.28 13.00
N LEU A 110 -21.73 8.53 13.48
CA LEU A 110 -22.96 9.30 13.71
C LEU A 110 -23.07 10.51 12.76
N SER A 111 -22.42 10.47 11.60
CA SER A 111 -22.67 11.38 10.49
C SER A 111 -24.15 11.37 10.08
N TYR A 112 -24.56 12.37 9.29
CA TYR A 112 -25.97 12.52 8.91
C TYR A 112 -26.47 11.38 8.02
N SER A 113 -25.58 10.74 7.25
CA SER A 113 -25.92 9.63 6.36
C SER A 113 -26.31 8.37 7.13
N MET A 114 -25.79 8.17 8.33
CA MET A 114 -26.04 7.01 9.21
C MET A 114 -27.39 7.05 9.96
N LEU A 115 -28.33 7.92 9.55
CA LEU A 115 -29.60 8.16 10.25
C LEU A 115 -30.49 6.92 10.34
N ASP A 116 -30.62 6.16 9.26
CA ASP A 116 -31.41 4.92 9.22
C ASP A 116 -30.68 3.74 9.86
N ASP A 117 -29.35 3.68 9.76
CA ASP A 117 -28.51 2.69 10.44
C ASP A 117 -28.61 2.77 11.96
N LEU A 118 -28.67 3.98 12.53
CA LEU A 118 -28.80 4.18 13.98
C LEU A 118 -30.02 3.46 14.56
N GLU A 119 -31.15 3.44 13.86
CA GLU A 119 -32.36 2.72 14.29
C GLU A 119 -32.19 1.19 14.25
N ASN A 120 -31.38 0.69 13.30
CA ASN A 120 -31.07 -0.73 13.19
C ASN A 120 -30.07 -1.19 14.25
N VAL A 121 -29.03 -0.39 14.53
CA VAL A 121 -27.99 -0.71 15.53
C VAL A 121 -28.57 -0.78 16.94
N LYS A 122 -29.55 0.09 17.27
CA LYS A 122 -30.30 0.03 18.54
C LYS A 122 -30.86 -1.37 18.82
N LYS A 123 -31.36 -2.06 17.79
CA LYS A 123 -31.94 -3.41 17.91
C LYS A 123 -30.88 -4.52 17.81
N LEU A 124 -29.89 -4.33 16.95
CA LEU A 124 -28.90 -5.37 16.62
C LEU A 124 -27.92 -5.65 17.75
N GLY A 125 -27.43 -4.63 18.46
CA GLY A 125 -26.42 -4.83 19.50
C GLY A 125 -26.91 -5.68 20.68
N GLY A 126 -28.17 -5.50 21.08
CA GLY A 126 -28.84 -6.32 22.08
C GLY A 126 -29.01 -7.78 21.66
N GLN A 127 -29.41 -8.01 20.41
CA GLN A 127 -29.53 -9.34 19.84
C GLN A 127 -28.18 -10.04 19.72
N LEU A 128 -27.12 -9.30 19.35
CA LEU A 128 -25.76 -9.82 19.26
C LEU A 128 -25.27 -10.33 20.62
N LEU A 129 -25.45 -9.54 21.69
CA LEU A 129 -25.00 -9.96 23.03
C LEU A 129 -25.74 -11.21 23.52
N ARG A 130 -27.03 -11.33 23.20
CA ARG A 130 -27.88 -12.50 23.50
C ARG A 130 -27.48 -13.71 22.65
N ALA A 131 -27.20 -13.54 21.37
CA ALA A 131 -26.77 -14.63 20.49
C ALA A 131 -25.43 -15.24 20.96
N LEU A 132 -24.52 -14.39 21.43
CA LEU A 132 -23.20 -14.79 21.93
C LEU A 132 -23.25 -15.53 23.27
N GLU A 133 -24.34 -15.43 24.03
CA GLU A 133 -24.52 -16.14 25.31
C GLU A 133 -24.40 -17.66 25.15
N SER A 134 -24.91 -18.20 24.04
CA SER A 134 -24.83 -19.63 23.71
C SER A 134 -23.41 -20.14 23.46
N THR A 135 -22.50 -19.24 23.03
CA THR A 135 -21.17 -19.60 22.53
C THR A 135 -20.05 -19.20 23.49
N THR A 136 -20.22 -18.10 24.23
CA THR A 136 -19.22 -17.59 25.18
C THR A 136 -19.92 -17.03 26.42
N PRO A 137 -19.82 -17.71 27.58
CA PRO A 137 -20.56 -17.29 28.78
C PRO A 137 -20.09 -15.95 29.34
N SER A 138 -18.81 -15.59 29.14
CA SER A 138 -18.20 -14.36 29.65
C SER A 138 -17.99 -13.34 28.53
N ARG A 139 -18.99 -12.49 28.30
CA ARG A 139 -19.04 -11.51 27.22
C ARG A 139 -19.28 -10.11 27.75
N ARG A 140 -18.64 -9.09 27.17
CA ARG A 140 -18.92 -7.68 27.45
C ARG A 140 -19.07 -6.91 26.15
N ILE A 141 -19.92 -5.90 26.17
CA ILE A 141 -20.15 -4.96 25.07
C ILE A 141 -19.99 -3.52 25.54
N GLY A 142 -19.38 -2.68 24.71
CA GLY A 142 -19.22 -1.25 24.94
C GLY A 142 -19.56 -0.46 23.68
N PHE A 143 -19.75 0.85 23.82
CA PHE A 143 -20.18 1.72 22.72
C PHE A 143 -19.39 3.04 22.68
N GLY A 144 -18.95 3.39 21.49
CA GLY A 144 -18.32 4.66 21.13
C GLY A 144 -18.95 5.22 19.87
N SER A 145 -18.91 6.54 19.72
CA SER A 145 -19.32 7.20 18.49
C SER A 145 -18.29 8.19 17.99
N PHE A 146 -18.28 8.43 16.68
CA PHE A 146 -17.41 9.38 16.03
C PHE A 146 -18.11 10.11 14.88
N VAL A 147 -17.55 11.24 14.48
CA VAL A 147 -17.90 11.98 13.26
C VAL A 147 -16.57 12.45 12.67
N ASP A 148 -16.14 13.68 12.98
CA ASP A 148 -14.86 14.21 12.53
C ASP A 148 -14.33 15.36 13.39
N LYS A 149 -13.11 15.83 13.10
CA LYS A 149 -12.47 16.99 13.71
C LYS A 149 -13.35 18.23 13.53
N THR A 150 -13.41 19.05 14.59
CA THR A 150 -14.37 20.17 14.67
C THR A 150 -13.79 21.47 14.11
N VAL A 151 -13.00 21.38 13.05
CA VAL A 151 -12.36 22.50 12.34
C VAL A 151 -12.67 22.45 10.85
N LEU A 152 -12.56 23.58 10.16
CA LEU A 152 -12.61 23.60 8.70
C LEU A 152 -11.34 22.91 8.14
N PRO A 153 -11.41 22.23 6.98
CA PRO A 153 -12.58 22.07 6.12
C PRO A 153 -13.53 20.92 6.48
N PHE A 154 -13.22 20.11 7.50
CA PHE A 154 -13.97 18.89 7.84
C PHE A 154 -15.38 19.19 8.35
N VAL A 155 -15.53 20.24 9.17
CA VAL A 155 -16.81 20.67 9.72
C VAL A 155 -17.03 22.16 9.49
N ASN A 156 -18.28 22.54 9.25
CA ASN A 156 -18.66 23.94 9.15
C ASN A 156 -18.62 24.64 10.53
N THR A 157 -17.61 25.49 10.74
CA THR A 157 -17.38 26.20 12.00
C THR A 157 -18.24 27.45 12.21
N HIS A 158 -19.22 27.72 11.33
CA HIS A 158 -20.16 28.81 11.54
C HIS A 158 -21.01 28.54 12.82
N PRO A 159 -21.20 29.52 13.73
CA PRO A 159 -21.82 29.29 15.05
C PRO A 159 -23.18 28.59 15.03
N GLU A 160 -24.04 28.92 14.06
CA GLU A 160 -25.34 28.26 13.88
C GLU A 160 -25.22 26.80 13.43
N LYS A 161 -24.22 26.49 12.59
CA LYS A 161 -23.97 25.12 12.09
C LYS A 161 -23.22 24.25 13.09
N LEU A 162 -22.40 24.84 13.97
CA LEU A 162 -21.83 24.12 15.11
C LEU A 162 -22.90 23.72 16.13
N LYS A 163 -23.97 24.51 16.28
CA LYS A 163 -25.11 24.15 17.14
C LYS A 163 -26.00 23.09 16.50
N ASN A 164 -26.27 23.22 15.20
CA ASN A 164 -27.06 22.26 14.43
C ASN A 164 -26.42 22.01 13.05
N PRO A 165 -25.62 20.94 12.89
CA PRO A 165 -24.95 20.64 11.62
C PRO A 165 -25.87 20.07 10.56
N CYS A 166 -27.11 19.68 10.90
CA CYS A 166 -28.06 19.10 9.96
C CYS A 166 -28.24 19.97 8.69
N PRO A 167 -28.43 19.34 7.52
CA PRO A 167 -28.76 20.04 6.28
C PRO A 167 -30.07 20.83 6.41
N ASN A 168 -31.09 20.18 6.98
CA ASN A 168 -32.42 20.75 7.22
C ASN A 168 -32.49 21.37 8.63
N LYS A 169 -33.03 22.59 8.74
CA LYS A 169 -33.16 23.30 10.02
C LYS A 169 -34.18 22.66 10.96
N ASP A 170 -35.15 21.94 10.42
CA ASP A 170 -36.20 21.26 11.19
C ASP A 170 -35.72 19.93 11.79
N SER A 171 -34.58 19.41 11.31
CA SER A 171 -33.95 18.22 11.86
C SER A 171 -33.04 18.61 13.03
N ASN A 172 -33.15 17.89 14.14
CA ASN A 172 -32.34 18.13 15.33
C ASN A 172 -31.10 17.23 15.32
N CYS A 173 -29.94 17.79 14.96
CA CYS A 173 -28.64 17.13 15.09
C CYS A 173 -27.95 17.53 16.39
N GLN A 174 -27.13 16.63 16.95
CA GLN A 174 -26.17 17.03 17.98
C GLN A 174 -25.00 17.84 17.37
N PRO A 175 -24.31 18.68 18.17
CA PRO A 175 -23.11 19.37 17.72
C PRO A 175 -22.03 18.41 17.22
N PRO A 176 -21.22 18.80 16.21
CA PRO A 176 -20.12 17.99 15.69
C PRO A 176 -19.08 17.66 16.77
N PHE A 177 -18.45 16.48 16.66
CA PHE A 177 -17.42 16.01 17.58
C PHE A 177 -16.57 14.94 16.91
N ALA A 178 -15.30 14.82 17.32
CA ALA A 178 -14.40 13.81 16.76
C ALA A 178 -14.70 12.40 17.29
N PHE A 179 -14.57 12.19 18.61
CA PHE A 179 -14.83 10.90 19.25
C PHE A 179 -15.44 11.10 20.64
N LYS A 180 -16.45 10.29 20.96
CA LYS A 180 -17.08 10.18 22.27
C LYS A 180 -17.11 8.71 22.71
N HIS A 181 -16.62 8.45 23.91
CA HIS A 181 -16.86 7.20 24.62
C HIS A 181 -18.19 7.30 25.38
N ILE A 182 -19.15 6.42 25.11
CA ILE A 182 -20.49 6.51 25.70
C ILE A 182 -20.68 5.45 26.77
N LEU A 183 -20.28 4.21 26.48
CA LEU A 183 -20.49 3.07 27.36
C LEU A 183 -19.23 2.21 27.47
N SER A 184 -18.67 2.15 28.68
CA SER A 184 -17.62 1.20 29.05
C SER A 184 -18.12 -0.25 28.94
N LEU A 185 -17.20 -1.16 28.65
CA LEU A 185 -17.50 -2.59 28.46
C LEU A 185 -18.27 -3.18 29.65
N THR A 186 -19.51 -3.60 29.40
CA THR A 186 -20.45 -4.16 30.38
C THR A 186 -21.08 -5.45 29.85
N ASP A 187 -21.50 -6.32 30.75
CA ASP A 187 -22.27 -7.54 30.46
C ASP A 187 -23.79 -7.28 30.37
N ASN A 188 -24.25 -6.06 30.66
CA ASN A 188 -25.67 -5.71 30.64
C ASN A 188 -26.13 -5.26 29.24
N ALA A 189 -26.89 -6.12 28.55
CA ALA A 189 -27.47 -5.84 27.23
C ALA A 189 -28.43 -4.64 27.23
N GLU A 190 -29.29 -4.55 28.25
CA GLU A 190 -30.31 -3.49 28.35
C GLU A 190 -29.67 -2.11 28.52
N LYS A 191 -28.56 -2.04 29.27
CA LYS A 191 -27.78 -0.81 29.42
C LYS A 191 -27.19 -0.37 28.08
N PHE A 192 -26.69 -1.31 27.28
CA PHE A 192 -26.22 -1.00 25.92
C PHE A 192 -27.34 -0.46 25.04
N GLU A 193 -28.48 -1.17 24.97
CA GLU A 193 -29.64 -0.75 24.18
C GLU A 193 -30.14 0.64 24.59
N SER A 194 -30.18 0.92 25.90
CA SER A 194 -30.59 2.22 26.44
C SER A 194 -29.61 3.35 26.09
N GLU A 195 -28.30 3.16 26.26
CA GLU A 195 -27.31 4.20 25.99
C GLU A 195 -27.16 4.51 24.49
N VAL A 196 -27.24 3.48 23.64
CA VAL A 196 -27.29 3.66 22.17
C VAL A 196 -28.58 4.35 21.76
N GLY A 197 -29.70 4.01 22.40
CA GLY A 197 -31.01 4.63 22.16
C GLY A 197 -31.06 6.14 22.42
N LYS A 198 -30.21 6.64 23.32
CA LYS A 198 -30.09 8.08 23.65
C LYS A 198 -29.28 8.88 22.64
N GLN A 199 -28.57 8.23 21.72
CA GLN A 199 -27.74 8.92 20.75
C GLN A 199 -28.58 9.47 19.60
N PHE A 200 -28.13 10.59 19.03
CA PHE A 200 -28.74 11.25 17.88
C PHE A 200 -27.68 11.44 16.80
N ILE A 201 -28.06 11.61 15.54
CA ILE A 201 -27.09 11.91 14.49
C ILE A 201 -26.49 13.32 14.62
N SER A 202 -25.35 13.50 13.98
CA SER A 202 -24.58 14.74 13.86
C SER A 202 -24.38 15.05 12.38
N GLY A 203 -23.37 15.86 12.04
CA GLY A 203 -22.95 16.04 10.65
C GLY A 203 -21.62 16.78 10.53
N ASN A 204 -20.95 16.52 9.42
CA ASN A 204 -19.72 17.12 8.92
C ASN A 204 -19.97 17.77 7.54
N LEU A 205 -18.92 18.29 6.91
CA LEU A 205 -18.99 19.01 5.64
C LEU A 205 -18.45 18.21 4.46
N ASP A 206 -17.34 17.50 4.64
CA ASP A 206 -16.77 16.57 3.68
C ASP A 206 -17.34 15.16 3.84
N ALA A 207 -16.86 14.22 3.01
CA ALA A 207 -17.39 12.86 2.94
C ALA A 207 -16.59 11.85 3.78
N PRO A 208 -15.24 11.83 3.77
CA PRO A 208 -14.50 10.93 4.65
C PRO A 208 -14.66 11.36 6.11
N GLU A 209 -14.58 10.41 7.03
CA GLU A 209 -14.82 10.66 8.45
C GLU A 209 -13.54 10.53 9.30
N GLY A 210 -13.58 11.07 10.52
CA GLY A 210 -12.48 11.01 11.49
C GLY A 210 -12.37 9.71 12.26
N GLY A 211 -12.82 8.59 11.70
CA GLY A 211 -12.96 7.34 12.44
C GLY A 211 -11.64 6.69 12.88
N LEU A 212 -10.51 6.95 12.21
CA LEU A 212 -9.22 6.42 12.65
C LEU A 212 -8.75 7.04 13.98
N ASP A 213 -9.07 8.32 14.24
CA ASP A 213 -8.81 8.97 15.53
C ASP A 213 -9.58 8.25 16.65
N ALA A 214 -10.84 7.92 16.38
CA ALA A 214 -11.69 7.21 17.30
C ALA A 214 -11.19 5.78 17.58
N MET A 215 -10.73 5.06 16.55
CA MET A 215 -10.08 3.75 16.71
C MET A 215 -8.81 3.85 17.56
N MET A 216 -7.97 4.86 17.33
CA MET A 216 -6.76 5.09 18.11
C MET A 216 -7.10 5.30 19.59
N GLN A 217 -8.01 6.23 19.90
CA GLN A 217 -8.42 6.51 21.28
C GLN A 217 -9.06 5.29 21.95
N ALA A 218 -9.92 4.55 21.26
CA ALA A 218 -10.50 3.31 21.78
C ALA A 218 -9.45 2.21 22.03
N ALA A 219 -8.34 2.22 21.30
CA ALA A 219 -7.26 1.25 21.46
C ALA A 219 -6.35 1.58 22.66
N VAL A 220 -6.00 2.86 22.84
CA VAL A 220 -5.00 3.29 23.85
C VAL A 220 -5.61 3.66 25.20
N CYS A 221 -6.89 4.06 25.25
CA CYS A 221 -7.59 4.40 26.49
C CYS A 221 -8.17 3.17 27.19
N GLY A 222 -7.40 2.08 27.31
CA GLY A 222 -7.93 0.78 27.70
C GLY A 222 -8.62 0.72 29.07
N ASP A 223 -8.15 1.52 30.03
CA ASP A 223 -8.75 1.61 31.37
C ASP A 223 -10.13 2.27 31.37
N LEU A 224 -10.34 3.29 30.52
CA LEU A 224 -11.63 3.97 30.37
C LEU A 224 -12.63 3.12 29.59
N ILE A 225 -12.17 2.50 28.50
CA ILE A 225 -12.99 1.59 27.70
C ILE A 225 -13.37 0.33 28.49
N GLY A 226 -12.46 -0.16 29.34
CA GLY A 226 -12.67 -1.32 30.21
C GLY A 226 -12.24 -2.65 29.60
N TRP A 227 -11.22 -2.65 28.73
CA TRP A 227 -10.73 -3.86 28.06
C TRP A 227 -10.17 -4.87 29.06
N ARG A 228 -10.69 -6.11 29.07
CA ARG A 228 -10.11 -7.21 29.83
C ARG A 228 -8.92 -7.81 29.10
N ASN A 229 -8.12 -8.61 29.80
CA ASN A 229 -7.05 -9.40 29.19
C ASN A 229 -7.63 -10.68 28.55
N VAL A 230 -8.47 -10.52 27.53
CA VAL A 230 -9.22 -11.57 26.82
C VAL A 230 -9.26 -11.23 25.32
N THR A 231 -10.09 -11.91 24.52
CA THR A 231 -10.26 -11.55 23.10
C THR A 231 -10.95 -10.19 22.98
N ARG A 232 -10.29 -9.22 22.35
CA ARG A 232 -10.80 -7.86 22.15
C ARG A 232 -11.18 -7.64 20.69
N LEU A 233 -12.46 -7.36 20.43
CA LEU A 233 -12.99 -7.07 19.10
C LEU A 233 -13.49 -5.64 19.04
N LEU A 234 -13.04 -4.87 18.06
CA LEU A 234 -13.50 -3.52 17.81
C LEU A 234 -14.31 -3.52 16.50
N VAL A 235 -15.62 -3.33 16.58
CA VAL A 235 -16.47 -3.23 15.39
C VAL A 235 -16.49 -1.78 14.93
N TYR A 236 -16.01 -1.50 13.74
CA TYR A 236 -15.99 -0.18 13.14
C TYR A 236 -17.08 -0.10 12.07
N ALA A 237 -18.09 0.74 12.30
CA ALA A 237 -19.26 0.85 11.42
C ALA A 237 -19.40 2.27 10.85
N THR A 238 -19.40 2.37 9.52
CA THR A 238 -19.58 3.61 8.74
C THR A 238 -20.03 3.28 7.33
N ASP A 239 -20.66 4.24 6.66
CA ASP A 239 -21.03 4.16 5.25
C ASP A 239 -20.08 4.91 4.31
N ASP A 240 -19.06 5.61 4.86
CA ASP A 240 -18.09 6.38 4.08
C ASP A 240 -16.61 6.01 4.34
N GLY A 241 -15.70 6.77 3.74
CA GLY A 241 -14.25 6.63 3.87
C GLY A 241 -13.70 7.11 5.22
N PHE A 242 -12.38 7.25 5.30
CA PHE A 242 -11.71 7.71 6.51
C PHE A 242 -10.58 8.69 6.18
N HIS A 243 -10.38 9.67 7.06
CA HIS A 243 -9.19 10.52 7.08
C HIS A 243 -8.00 9.83 7.73
N PHE A 244 -6.80 10.18 7.27
CA PHE A 244 -5.53 9.65 7.79
C PHE A 244 -4.46 10.74 7.88
N ALA A 245 -3.33 10.42 8.52
CA ALA A 245 -2.22 11.37 8.73
C ALA A 245 -1.84 12.13 7.45
N GLY A 246 -1.75 13.46 7.56
CA GLY A 246 -1.54 14.39 6.46
C GLY A 246 -2.78 15.22 6.15
N ASP A 247 -3.98 14.68 6.34
CA ASP A 247 -5.23 15.39 6.03
C ASP A 247 -5.48 16.57 6.98
N GLY A 248 -5.09 16.45 8.27
CA GLY A 248 -5.21 17.52 9.26
C GLY A 248 -4.48 18.81 8.88
N LYS A 249 -3.50 18.74 7.97
CA LYS A 249 -2.82 19.90 7.40
C LYS A 249 -3.79 20.90 6.77
N LEU A 250 -4.90 20.41 6.18
CA LEU A 250 -5.94 21.26 5.60
C LEU A 250 -6.64 22.12 6.66
N GLY A 251 -6.77 21.63 7.88
CA GLY A 251 -7.31 22.35 9.04
C GLY A 251 -6.26 23.09 9.88
N GLY A 252 -5.03 23.22 9.38
CA GLY A 252 -3.94 23.88 10.10
C GLY A 252 -3.34 23.04 11.23
N ILE A 253 -3.66 21.75 11.29
CA ILE A 253 -3.15 20.82 12.31
C ILE A 253 -1.91 20.13 11.76
N LEU A 254 -0.75 20.46 12.32
CA LEU A 254 0.56 19.98 11.84
C LEU A 254 1.24 19.01 12.82
N THR A 255 0.71 18.89 14.03
CA THR A 255 1.27 18.02 15.07
C THR A 255 0.85 16.58 14.80
N PRO A 256 1.78 15.65 14.56
CA PRO A 256 1.42 14.25 14.35
C PRO A 256 0.74 13.64 15.58
N ASN A 257 -0.15 12.67 15.35
CA ASN A 257 -0.76 11.89 16.43
C ASN A 257 0.32 11.22 17.30
N ASP A 258 0.22 11.33 18.62
CA ASP A 258 1.22 10.81 19.57
C ASP A 258 0.96 9.36 20.02
N GLY A 259 -0.17 8.77 19.62
CA GLY A 259 -0.57 7.42 20.01
C GLY A 259 -0.88 7.27 21.50
N GLN A 260 -1.29 8.34 22.19
CA GLN A 260 -1.65 8.35 23.61
C GLN A 260 -3.14 8.62 23.84
N CYS A 261 -3.61 8.34 25.06
CA CYS A 261 -4.99 8.57 25.47
C CYS A 261 -5.23 10.03 25.85
N HIS A 262 -6.22 10.67 25.22
CA HIS A 262 -6.59 12.07 25.42
C HIS A 262 -8.10 12.25 25.63
N LEU A 263 -8.74 11.29 26.29
CA LEU A 263 -10.14 11.39 26.67
C LEU A 263 -10.31 12.23 27.94
N GLU A 264 -11.06 13.31 27.82
CA GLU A 264 -11.49 14.16 28.93
C GLU A 264 -13.02 14.20 28.94
N ASP A 265 -13.64 13.85 30.07
CA ASP A 265 -15.10 13.69 30.18
C ASP A 265 -15.67 12.74 29.10
N ASN A 266 -14.94 11.65 28.83
CA ASN A 266 -15.23 10.68 27.78
C ASN A 266 -15.26 11.25 26.35
N MET A 267 -14.65 12.42 26.11
CA MET A 267 -14.60 13.05 24.79
C MET A 267 -13.16 13.34 24.37
N TYR A 268 -12.86 13.18 23.08
CA TYR A 268 -11.55 13.50 22.54
C TYR A 268 -11.40 15.00 22.25
N LYS A 269 -11.18 15.80 23.31
CA LYS A 269 -11.11 17.27 23.23
C LYS A 269 -9.89 17.78 22.47
N LYS A 270 -8.78 17.05 22.49
CA LYS A 270 -7.53 17.40 21.79
C LYS A 270 -7.49 16.98 20.32
N SER A 271 -8.63 16.56 19.75
CA SER A 271 -8.74 16.20 18.33
C SER A 271 -8.30 17.31 17.36
N ASN A 272 -8.42 18.58 17.77
CA ASN A 272 -8.02 19.73 16.96
C ASN A 272 -6.54 20.13 17.16
N GLU A 273 -5.82 19.50 18.09
CA GLU A 273 -4.39 19.77 18.37
C GLU A 273 -3.46 18.79 17.63
N PHE A 274 -3.96 17.57 17.37
CA PHE A 274 -3.23 16.47 16.75
C PHE A 274 -3.86 16.07 15.42
N ASP A 275 -3.03 15.74 14.44
CA ASP A 275 -3.43 15.19 13.16
C ASP A 275 -4.05 13.78 13.34
N TYR A 276 -4.73 13.29 12.31
CA TYR A 276 -5.23 11.91 12.28
C TYR A 276 -4.05 10.93 12.40
N PRO A 277 -4.26 9.72 12.96
CA PRO A 277 -3.22 8.71 13.00
C PRO A 277 -2.91 8.20 11.59
N SER A 278 -1.66 7.80 11.38
CA SER A 278 -1.32 7.06 10.16
C SER A 278 -1.87 5.63 10.24
N VAL A 279 -2.15 5.01 9.10
CA VAL A 279 -2.62 3.61 9.05
C VAL A 279 -1.62 2.68 9.75
N GLY A 280 -0.31 2.86 9.52
CA GLY A 280 0.73 2.05 10.17
C GLY A 280 0.79 2.23 11.68
N GLN A 281 0.64 3.46 12.18
CA GLN A 281 0.59 3.74 13.62
C GLN A 281 -0.61 3.07 14.29
N LEU A 282 -1.77 3.09 13.64
CA LEU A 282 -2.97 2.43 14.13
C LEU A 282 -2.81 0.90 14.17
N VAL A 283 -2.27 0.29 13.10
CA VAL A 283 -1.97 -1.15 13.06
C VAL A 283 -1.07 -1.55 14.22
N GLN A 284 -0.01 -0.78 14.48
CA GLN A 284 0.90 -1.01 15.59
C GLN A 284 0.17 -0.96 16.94
N LYS A 285 -0.61 0.09 17.19
CA LYS A 285 -1.30 0.27 18.48
C LYS A 285 -2.42 -0.74 18.73
N LEU A 286 -3.14 -1.16 17.68
CA LEU A 286 -4.13 -2.24 17.78
C LEU A 286 -3.45 -3.58 18.11
N ALA A 287 -2.32 -3.89 17.47
CA ALA A 287 -1.56 -5.12 17.73
C ALA A 287 -0.90 -5.14 19.12
N GLU A 288 -0.33 -4.00 19.56
CA GLU A 288 0.21 -3.83 20.92
C GLU A 288 -0.86 -4.07 21.98
N ASN A 289 -2.09 -3.58 21.75
CA ASN A 289 -3.22 -3.73 22.66
C ASN A 289 -4.08 -4.97 22.39
N ASN A 290 -3.66 -5.90 21.53
CA ASN A 290 -4.38 -7.13 21.21
C ASN A 290 -5.85 -6.93 20.75
N ILE A 291 -6.13 -5.82 20.04
CA ILE A 291 -7.47 -5.48 19.53
C ILE A 291 -7.59 -5.87 18.06
N GLN A 292 -8.65 -6.59 17.72
CA GLN A 292 -8.94 -7.01 16.36
C GLN A 292 -10.07 -6.15 15.78
N PRO A 293 -9.81 -5.29 14.80
CA PRO A 293 -10.85 -4.50 14.17
C PRO A 293 -11.69 -5.36 13.20
N ILE A 294 -13.00 -5.12 13.19
CA ILE A 294 -13.98 -5.67 12.26
C ILE A 294 -14.62 -4.48 11.54
N PHE A 295 -14.32 -4.31 10.25
CA PHE A 295 -14.91 -3.24 9.44
C PHE A 295 -16.29 -3.68 8.93
N ALA A 296 -17.34 -3.08 9.47
CA ALA A 296 -18.73 -3.24 9.08
C ALA A 296 -19.16 -2.04 8.23
N VAL A 297 -18.83 -2.10 6.94
CA VAL A 297 -19.03 -0.97 6.00
C VAL A 297 -20.02 -1.31 4.89
N THR A 298 -20.60 -0.29 4.26
CA THR A 298 -21.50 -0.45 3.11
C THR A 298 -20.78 -1.05 1.89
N SER A 299 -21.55 -1.64 0.97
CA SER A 299 -21.01 -2.32 -0.23
C SER A 299 -20.12 -1.42 -1.08
N LYS A 300 -20.39 -0.11 -1.13
CA LYS A 300 -19.60 0.91 -1.82
C LYS A 300 -18.18 1.03 -1.25
N MET A 301 -18.01 0.84 0.06
CA MET A 301 -16.74 1.03 0.76
C MET A 301 -15.94 -0.25 0.96
N VAL A 302 -16.53 -1.42 0.70
CA VAL A 302 -15.89 -2.73 0.89
C VAL A 302 -14.49 -2.80 0.26
N ASP A 303 -14.30 -2.33 -0.97
CA ASP A 303 -13.00 -2.45 -1.65
C ASP A 303 -11.92 -1.53 -1.04
N VAL A 304 -12.31 -0.35 -0.55
CA VAL A 304 -11.42 0.58 0.17
C VAL A 304 -10.93 -0.05 1.49
N TYR A 305 -11.84 -0.64 2.25
CA TYR A 305 -11.51 -1.26 3.53
C TYR A 305 -10.90 -2.68 3.38
N LYS A 306 -11.07 -3.36 2.24
CA LYS A 306 -10.35 -4.60 1.90
C LYS A 306 -8.86 -4.36 1.71
N VAL A 307 -8.49 -3.30 0.97
CA VAL A 307 -7.09 -2.90 0.84
C VAL A 307 -6.53 -2.57 2.22
N SER A 308 -7.31 -1.88 3.06
CA SER A 308 -6.99 -1.55 4.46
C SER A 308 -6.75 -2.79 5.34
N ARG A 309 -7.49 -3.88 5.12
CA ARG A 309 -7.31 -5.18 5.81
C ARG A 309 -5.95 -5.83 5.49
N LEU A 310 -5.37 -5.55 4.32
CA LEU A 310 -4.06 -6.09 3.92
C LEU A 310 -2.91 -5.52 4.76
N TRP A 311 -3.05 -4.29 5.29
CA TRP A 311 -2.04 -3.61 6.11
C TRP A 311 -2.02 -4.11 7.57
N LEU A 312 -3.15 -4.59 8.09
CA LEU A 312 -3.27 -5.13 9.46
C LEU A 312 -2.56 -6.48 9.67
N VAL A 313 -2.07 -7.11 8.59
CA VAL A 313 -1.36 -8.40 8.64
C VAL A 313 0.16 -8.22 8.54
N GLN A 314 0.66 -7.01 8.26
CA GLN A 314 2.10 -6.76 8.11
C GLN A 314 2.76 -6.41 9.46
N VAL A 315 3.56 -7.34 9.96
CA VAL A 315 4.53 -7.20 11.08
C VAL A 315 5.94 -7.39 10.42
N PRO A 316 7.02 -6.74 10.90
CA PRO A 316 8.15 -6.23 10.09
C PRO A 316 9.07 -7.27 9.39
N PRO A 317 9.97 -6.83 8.49
CA PRO A 317 10.71 -7.67 7.51
C PRO A 317 11.65 -8.75 8.08
N GLU A 318 11.92 -8.77 9.38
CA GLU A 318 12.97 -9.61 9.98
C GLU A 318 12.50 -11.01 10.41
N VAL A 319 11.22 -11.36 10.24
CA VAL A 319 10.69 -12.71 10.53
C VAL A 319 9.92 -13.26 9.32
N THR A 320 10.59 -13.38 8.18
CA THR A 320 9.97 -13.72 6.89
C THR A 320 9.80 -15.22 6.61
N HIS A 321 10.07 -16.13 7.55
CA HIS A 321 9.97 -17.58 7.29
C HIS A 321 8.98 -18.37 8.15
N ALA A 322 8.13 -17.74 8.99
CA ALA A 322 7.24 -18.49 9.90
C ALA A 322 5.73 -18.18 9.80
N CYS A 323 5.28 -17.11 9.14
CA CYS A 323 3.88 -16.65 9.22
C CYS A 323 3.08 -16.72 7.91
N SER A 324 3.25 -17.75 7.09
CA SER A 324 2.36 -18.01 5.93
C SER A 324 1.13 -18.88 6.28
N ALA A 325 0.93 -19.28 7.54
CA ALA A 325 -0.06 -20.31 7.91
C ALA A 325 -1.21 -19.83 8.80
N MET A 326 -1.48 -18.53 8.91
CA MET A 326 -2.59 -18.00 9.74
C MET A 326 -3.75 -17.41 8.93
N SER A 327 -3.87 -17.80 7.66
CA SER A 327 -5.06 -17.53 6.84
C SER A 327 -5.58 -18.84 6.23
N CYS A 328 -6.12 -19.72 7.08
CA CYS A 328 -7.14 -20.63 6.59
C CYS A 328 -8.43 -19.82 6.46
N TYR A 329 -8.71 -19.32 5.26
CA TYR A 329 -9.95 -19.62 4.56
C TYR A 329 -9.82 -19.21 3.10
N ASN A 330 -10.02 -20.19 2.23
CA ASN A 330 -10.26 -19.99 0.81
C ASN A 330 -11.37 -18.96 0.59
N HIS A 331 -11.25 -18.28 -0.55
CA HIS A 331 -12.25 -17.47 -1.21
C HIS A 331 -13.71 -17.96 -1.02
N HIS A 332 -14.61 -16.98 -0.90
CA HIS A 332 -16.08 -17.11 -0.76
C HIS A 332 -16.54 -17.65 0.59
N HIS A 333 -16.86 -16.74 1.51
CA HIS A 333 -18.03 -16.75 2.40
C HIS A 333 -17.79 -15.64 3.44
N VAL A 334 -18.03 -14.39 3.02
CA VAL A 334 -18.54 -13.38 3.96
C VAL A 334 -19.84 -13.98 4.49
N MET A 335 -19.94 -14.18 5.81
CA MET A 335 -21.20 -14.60 6.41
C MET A 335 -22.26 -13.55 6.08
N PRO A 336 -23.34 -13.94 5.38
CA PRO A 336 -24.58 -13.18 5.35
C PRO A 336 -25.26 -13.43 6.70
N LEU A 337 -24.96 -12.58 7.68
CA LEU A 337 -25.87 -12.45 8.81
C LEU A 337 -27.03 -11.59 8.33
N LEU A 338 -28.23 -12.18 8.31
CA LEU A 338 -29.52 -11.67 7.81
C LEU A 338 -29.93 -12.17 6.41
N SER A 339 -30.05 -13.49 6.21
CA SER A 339 -31.27 -14.04 5.60
C SER A 339 -31.35 -15.56 5.81
N HIS A 340 -32.51 -16.02 6.27
CA HIS A 340 -33.00 -17.41 6.30
C HIS A 340 -32.38 -18.37 7.33
N GLY A 341 -33.26 -18.84 8.22
CA GLY A 341 -32.96 -19.88 9.20
C GLY A 341 -32.53 -21.18 8.54
N GLY A 342 -31.42 -21.72 9.03
CA GLY A 342 -30.91 -23.05 8.77
C GLY A 342 -29.92 -23.40 9.88
N ASP A 343 -30.08 -24.59 10.47
CA ASP A 343 -29.19 -25.11 11.51
C ASP A 343 -27.73 -25.07 11.08
N ILE A 344 -26.88 -24.36 11.82
CA ILE A 344 -25.42 -24.38 11.66
C ILE A 344 -24.83 -25.15 12.84
N SER A 345 -24.40 -26.38 12.56
CA SER A 345 -23.56 -27.18 13.41
C SER A 345 -22.14 -26.60 13.47
N PHE A 346 -21.84 -25.83 14.53
CA PHE A 346 -20.47 -25.39 14.84
C PHE A 346 -19.68 -26.54 15.48
N LEU A 347 -18.94 -27.30 14.65
CA LEU A 347 -17.91 -28.24 15.12
C LEU A 347 -16.61 -28.02 14.35
N CYS A 348 -15.63 -27.39 15.01
CA CYS A 348 -14.20 -27.78 15.08
C CYS A 348 -13.36 -26.56 15.49
N SER A 349 -12.74 -26.58 16.67
CA SER A 349 -11.51 -25.83 16.89
C SER A 349 -10.36 -26.77 16.53
N PRO A 350 -9.90 -26.83 15.27
CA PRO A 350 -8.84 -27.76 14.90
C PRO A 350 -7.57 -27.41 15.66
N LEU A 351 -6.88 -28.44 16.15
CA LEU A 351 -5.53 -28.28 16.68
C LEU A 351 -4.61 -27.89 15.52
N VAL A 352 -4.01 -26.71 15.60
CA VAL A 352 -3.03 -26.24 14.62
C VAL A 352 -1.63 -26.49 15.18
N THR A 353 -0.73 -27.00 14.35
CA THR A 353 0.68 -27.19 14.71
C THR A 353 1.55 -26.35 13.79
N PHE A 354 2.34 -25.45 14.37
CA PHE A 354 3.31 -24.62 13.69
C PHE A 354 4.70 -25.20 13.93
N LYS A 355 5.47 -25.35 12.87
CA LYS A 355 6.87 -25.72 12.97
C LYS A 355 7.72 -24.44 12.98
N VAL A 356 8.31 -24.13 14.14
CA VAL A 356 9.14 -22.95 14.32
C VAL A 356 10.60 -23.31 14.06
N LYS A 357 11.26 -22.54 13.19
CA LYS A 357 12.65 -22.71 12.81
C LYS A 357 13.46 -21.51 13.27
N VAL A 358 14.47 -21.74 14.11
CA VAL A 358 15.33 -20.69 14.68
C VAL A 358 16.76 -20.94 14.28
N THR A 359 17.43 -19.93 13.74
CA THR A 359 18.84 -20.00 13.30
C THR A 359 19.61 -18.83 13.89
N ALA A 360 20.77 -19.10 14.51
CA ALA A 360 21.71 -18.07 14.91
C ALA A 360 22.79 -17.89 13.84
N ASN A 361 22.95 -16.70 13.26
CA ASN A 361 23.97 -16.45 12.23
C ASN A 361 25.38 -16.23 12.81
N GLU A 362 25.43 -15.83 14.09
CA GLU A 362 26.64 -15.51 14.83
C GLU A 362 26.51 -16.01 16.28
N CYS A 363 27.62 -15.92 17.02
CA CYS A 363 27.65 -16.19 18.45
C CYS A 363 26.83 -15.16 19.23
N ILE A 364 25.73 -15.59 19.81
CA ILE A 364 24.85 -14.77 20.64
C ILE A 364 25.05 -15.10 22.12
N LYS A 365 25.01 -14.06 22.96
CA LYS A 365 24.88 -14.25 24.40
C LYS A 365 23.46 -14.72 24.74
N SER A 366 23.30 -15.31 25.92
CA SER A 366 22.00 -15.74 26.44
C SER A 366 20.95 -14.64 26.31
N GLN A 367 19.89 -14.93 25.56
CA GLN A 367 18.80 -14.00 25.29
C GLN A 367 17.46 -14.72 25.23
N SER A 368 16.36 -13.98 25.24
CA SER A 368 15.01 -14.56 25.16
C SER A 368 14.08 -13.71 24.31
N PHE A 369 13.16 -14.37 23.60
CA PHE A 369 12.08 -13.73 22.85
C PHE A 369 10.76 -14.49 23.07
N THR A 370 9.65 -13.87 22.69
CA THR A 370 8.31 -14.45 22.88
C THR A 370 7.59 -14.66 21.56
N ILE A 371 6.95 -15.81 21.40
CA ILE A 371 6.04 -16.13 20.30
C ILE A 371 4.62 -16.09 20.84
N ARG A 372 3.71 -15.39 20.16
CA ARG A 372 2.30 -15.33 20.54
C ARG A 372 1.39 -15.30 19.31
N PRO A 373 0.23 -15.96 19.33
CA PRO A 373 -0.77 -15.80 18.28
C PRO A 373 -1.41 -14.40 18.41
N LEU A 374 -1.53 -13.69 17.28
CA LEU A 374 -2.12 -12.35 17.27
C LEU A 374 -3.56 -12.39 17.81
N GLY A 375 -3.85 -11.49 18.75
CA GLY A 375 -5.18 -11.39 19.35
C GLY A 375 -5.46 -12.36 20.50
N PHE A 376 -4.46 -13.13 20.94
CA PHE A 376 -4.52 -13.98 22.13
C PHE A 376 -3.47 -13.55 23.16
N THR A 377 -3.75 -13.86 24.43
CA THR A 377 -2.88 -13.49 25.56
C THR A 377 -1.77 -14.49 25.83
N ASP A 378 -1.94 -15.73 25.37
CA ASP A 378 -1.01 -16.81 25.64
C ASP A 378 0.29 -16.60 24.88
N THR A 379 1.41 -16.69 25.60
CA THR A 379 2.76 -16.49 25.06
C THR A 379 3.62 -17.71 25.30
N LEU A 380 4.46 -18.05 24.33
CA LEU A 380 5.55 -18.98 24.46
C LEU A 380 6.85 -18.18 24.62
N THR A 381 7.60 -18.43 25.69
CA THR A 381 8.93 -17.84 25.90
C THR A 381 10.01 -18.78 25.38
N VAL A 382 10.91 -18.25 24.55
CA VAL A 382 12.03 -19.00 23.97
C VAL A 382 13.34 -18.40 24.47
N HIS A 383 14.06 -19.16 25.27
CA HIS A 383 15.43 -18.87 25.69
C HIS A 383 16.41 -19.40 24.64
N ILE A 384 17.41 -18.61 24.26
CA ILE A 384 18.41 -18.98 23.27
C ILE A 384 19.82 -18.73 23.80
N ASP A 385 20.67 -19.75 23.67
CA ASP A 385 22.12 -19.67 23.77
C ASP A 385 22.77 -20.16 22.47
N SER A 386 23.98 -19.71 22.14
CA SER A 386 24.74 -20.29 21.03
C SER A 386 25.92 -21.14 21.49
N ILE A 387 26.14 -22.26 20.80
CA ILE A 387 27.32 -23.12 20.95
C ILE A 387 28.43 -22.56 20.05
N CYS A 388 29.42 -21.94 20.67
CA CYS A 388 30.43 -21.14 19.98
C CYS A 388 31.85 -21.70 20.05
N ASP A 389 32.06 -22.68 20.91
CA ASP A 389 33.37 -23.26 21.20
C ASP A 389 33.23 -24.77 21.38
N CYS A 390 34.36 -25.46 21.36
CA CYS A 390 34.45 -26.91 21.52
C CYS A 390 34.66 -27.27 22.99
N ASP A 391 34.06 -28.37 23.45
CA ASP A 391 34.33 -28.92 24.78
C ASP A 391 35.49 -29.93 24.70
N CYS A 392 36.69 -29.44 24.37
CA CYS A 392 37.91 -30.25 24.27
C CYS A 392 38.43 -30.59 25.67
N ARG A 393 37.85 -31.60 26.32
CA ARG A 393 38.38 -32.11 27.60
C ARG A 393 39.58 -33.02 27.35
N GLU A 394 40.77 -32.45 27.36
CA GLU A 394 42.03 -33.18 27.14
C GLU A 394 42.75 -33.49 28.47
N GLN A 395 43.42 -34.65 28.52
CA GLN A 395 44.37 -34.97 29.60
C GLN A 395 45.74 -34.39 29.24
N PRO A 396 46.44 -33.70 30.17
CA PRO A 396 47.72 -33.08 29.88
C PRO A 396 48.82 -34.14 29.60
N ASP A 397 49.42 -34.12 28.40
CA ASP A 397 50.62 -34.89 28.04
C ASP A 397 51.86 -33.97 27.98
N PRO A 398 52.82 -34.10 28.91
CA PRO A 398 54.03 -33.28 28.96
C PRO A 398 54.99 -33.46 27.78
N THR A 399 54.83 -34.52 26.97
CA THR A 399 55.73 -34.83 25.85
C THR A 399 55.24 -34.29 24.49
N ALA A 400 53.99 -33.81 24.43
CA ALA A 400 53.45 -33.15 23.26
C ALA A 400 54.18 -31.82 22.97
N CYS A 401 54.10 -31.33 21.71
CA CYS A 401 54.69 -30.06 21.29
C CYS A 401 56.22 -29.96 21.47
N SER A 402 56.91 -31.10 21.35
CA SER A 402 58.35 -31.25 21.59
C SER A 402 58.79 -30.79 23.00
N GLY A 403 57.86 -30.78 23.97
CA GLY A 403 58.10 -30.28 25.33
C GLY A 403 58.19 -28.75 25.42
N ASN A 404 57.96 -28.02 24.33
CA ASN A 404 58.12 -26.57 24.23
C ASN A 404 56.78 -25.85 24.01
N GLY A 405 55.66 -26.39 24.48
CA GLY A 405 54.34 -25.78 24.36
C GLY A 405 53.21 -26.54 25.08
N GLU A 406 52.00 -26.00 25.01
CA GLU A 406 50.75 -26.59 25.56
C GLU A 406 49.81 -27.05 24.43
N VAL A 407 49.04 -28.13 24.66
CA VAL A 407 48.04 -28.64 23.71
C VAL A 407 46.68 -28.00 23.97
N VAL A 408 46.04 -27.48 22.91
CA VAL A 408 44.68 -26.95 22.95
C VAL A 408 43.87 -27.53 21.79
N CYS A 409 42.91 -28.41 22.03
CA CYS A 409 42.12 -29.06 20.98
C CYS A 409 42.99 -29.73 19.90
N GLY A 410 44.09 -30.40 20.31
CA GLY A 410 44.99 -31.13 19.42
C GLY A 410 46.07 -30.33 18.67
N ILE A 411 46.18 -29.00 18.86
CA ILE A 411 47.25 -28.14 18.32
C ILE A 411 48.18 -27.62 19.42
N CYS A 412 49.41 -27.26 19.03
CA CYS A 412 50.45 -26.78 19.94
C CYS A 412 50.52 -25.26 20.02
N SER A 413 50.48 -24.74 21.24
CA SER A 413 50.80 -23.35 21.56
C SER A 413 52.25 -23.26 22.04
N CYS A 414 53.17 -22.82 21.16
CA CYS A 414 54.62 -22.84 21.41
C CYS A 414 55.10 -21.74 22.35
N ASN A 415 56.15 -22.06 23.11
CA ASN A 415 56.90 -21.13 23.95
C ASN A 415 57.79 -20.18 23.12
N LEU A 416 58.17 -19.04 23.69
CA LEU A 416 59.01 -18.02 23.04
C LEU A 416 60.34 -18.59 22.50
N GLY A 417 60.73 -18.21 21.28
CA GLY A 417 62.00 -18.60 20.64
C GLY A 417 61.92 -19.86 19.77
N TYR A 418 60.81 -20.58 19.86
CA TYR A 418 60.52 -21.76 19.05
C TYR A 418 59.39 -21.44 18.08
N THR A 419 59.50 -21.97 16.87
CA THR A 419 58.46 -21.88 15.84
C THR A 419 58.31 -23.25 15.18
N GLY A 420 57.33 -23.37 14.30
CA GLY A 420 56.95 -24.66 13.73
C GLY A 420 55.77 -25.29 14.45
N LYS A 421 55.19 -26.28 13.79
CA LYS A 421 53.87 -26.84 14.08
C LYS A 421 53.83 -27.66 15.37
N ASN A 422 54.96 -28.29 15.68
CA ASN A 422 55.21 -29.05 16.89
C ASN A 422 56.30 -28.36 17.73
N CYS A 423 56.51 -27.05 17.53
CA CYS A 423 57.55 -26.26 18.19
C CYS A 423 58.97 -26.83 17.97
N GLU A 424 59.21 -27.38 16.77
CA GLU A 424 60.40 -28.15 16.41
C GLU A 424 61.57 -27.30 15.90
N CYS A 425 61.30 -26.07 15.47
CA CYS A 425 62.31 -25.20 14.88
C CYS A 425 62.85 -24.21 15.91
N ASP A 426 64.13 -24.38 16.22
CA ASP A 426 64.97 -23.41 16.89
C ASP A 426 65.52 -22.43 15.85
N THR A 427 65.34 -21.14 16.10
CA THR A 427 65.68 -20.07 15.16
C THR A 427 67.20 -19.83 15.01
N LYS A 428 68.07 -20.47 15.82
CA LYS A 428 69.55 -20.65 15.65
C LYS A 428 70.40 -19.50 15.07
N GLY A 429 69.96 -18.25 15.14
CA GLY A 429 70.77 -17.06 14.85
C GLY A 429 71.11 -16.73 13.38
N ARG A 430 70.60 -17.44 12.35
CA ARG A 430 70.72 -16.99 10.94
C ARG A 430 69.80 -15.81 10.67
N THR A 431 70.31 -14.76 10.01
CA THR A 431 69.52 -13.58 9.65
C THR A 431 68.70 -13.86 8.40
N SER A 432 67.45 -13.44 8.40
CA SER A 432 66.47 -13.59 7.32
C SER A 432 66.96 -13.15 5.92
N LYS A 433 67.90 -12.20 5.86
CA LYS A 433 68.33 -11.44 4.68
C LYS A 433 68.95 -12.23 3.50
N GLU A 434 69.60 -13.36 3.74
CA GLU A 434 70.24 -14.16 2.66
C GLU A 434 69.26 -15.10 1.95
N LEU A 435 68.20 -15.52 2.64
CA LEU A 435 67.11 -16.32 2.07
C LEU A 435 66.13 -15.45 1.28
N GLU A 436 66.06 -14.16 1.59
CA GLU A 436 65.17 -13.15 0.99
C GLU A 436 65.50 -12.79 -0.49
N GLY A 437 66.71 -13.08 -0.98
CA GLY A 437 67.16 -12.66 -2.32
C GLY A 437 66.48 -13.40 -3.48
N SER A 438 66.20 -14.69 -3.35
CA SER A 438 65.50 -15.52 -4.36
C SER A 438 64.00 -15.26 -4.43
N CYS A 439 63.50 -14.40 -3.54
CA CYS A 439 62.10 -14.07 -3.38
C CYS A 439 61.72 -12.71 -4.00
N ARG A 440 62.57 -12.09 -4.85
CA ARG A 440 62.28 -10.81 -5.53
C ARG A 440 62.10 -11.00 -7.05
N LYS A 441 61.19 -10.24 -7.67
CA LYS A 441 60.92 -10.28 -9.13
C LYS A 441 62.00 -9.59 -9.95
N ASP A 442 62.57 -8.52 -9.41
CA ASP A 442 63.60 -7.66 -9.99
C ASP A 442 64.33 -6.93 -8.84
N ASN A 443 65.52 -6.35 -9.11
CA ASN A 443 66.33 -5.73 -8.05
C ASN A 443 65.65 -4.53 -7.37
N SER A 444 64.62 -3.94 -7.98
CA SER A 444 63.81 -2.86 -7.42
C SER A 444 62.50 -3.30 -6.77
N SER A 445 62.07 -4.56 -6.92
CA SER A 445 60.84 -5.04 -6.27
C SER A 445 61.06 -5.47 -4.83
N VAL A 446 59.98 -5.34 -4.06
CA VAL A 446 59.87 -5.83 -2.69
C VAL A 446 59.82 -7.37 -2.71
N ILE A 447 60.39 -8.00 -1.67
CA ILE A 447 60.39 -9.45 -1.48
C ILE A 447 58.94 -9.97 -1.48
N CYS A 448 58.66 -10.97 -2.32
CA CYS A 448 57.34 -11.56 -2.59
C CYS A 448 56.25 -10.50 -2.84
N SER A 449 56.62 -9.40 -3.50
CA SER A 449 55.75 -8.23 -3.74
C SER A 449 55.15 -7.61 -2.47
N GLY A 450 55.72 -7.92 -1.29
CA GLY A 450 55.21 -7.54 0.03
C GLY A 450 53.97 -8.33 0.48
N LEU A 451 53.58 -9.38 -0.25
CA LEU A 451 52.36 -10.17 -0.05
C LEU A 451 52.64 -11.66 0.16
N GLY A 452 53.84 -12.01 0.61
CA GLY A 452 54.26 -13.38 0.90
C GLY A 452 55.47 -13.44 1.82
N ASP A 453 55.62 -14.56 2.52
CA ASP A 453 56.80 -14.82 3.34
C ASP A 453 57.79 -15.63 2.54
N CYS A 454 59.04 -15.22 2.61
CA CYS A 454 60.12 -15.98 2.02
C CYS A 454 60.50 -17.12 2.98
N VAL A 455 59.86 -18.28 2.80
CA VAL A 455 60.15 -19.49 3.60
C VAL A 455 61.15 -20.32 2.82
N CYS A 456 62.34 -20.53 3.39
CA CYS A 456 63.37 -21.38 2.81
C CYS A 456 63.79 -21.01 1.36
N GLY A 457 63.66 -19.73 0.96
CA GLY A 457 64.07 -19.25 -0.37
C GLY A 457 63.00 -19.30 -1.46
N GLN A 458 61.74 -19.60 -1.12
CA GLN A 458 60.58 -19.52 -2.01
C GLN A 458 59.51 -18.62 -1.41
N CYS A 459 58.76 -17.94 -2.27
CA CYS A 459 57.63 -17.13 -1.84
C CYS A 459 56.45 -18.03 -1.49
N ALA A 460 56.16 -18.14 -0.19
CA ALA A 460 54.88 -18.61 0.28
C ALA A 460 53.93 -17.41 0.35
N CYS A 461 53.09 -17.25 -0.68
CA CYS A 461 52.17 -16.13 -0.73
C CYS A 461 51.25 -16.12 0.48
N HIS A 462 51.12 -14.94 1.08
CA HIS A 462 50.28 -14.75 2.25
C HIS A 462 48.87 -15.13 1.89
N THR A 463 48.29 -15.92 2.77
CA THR A 463 46.89 -16.24 2.65
C THR A 463 46.12 -15.04 3.22
N SER A 464 45.40 -14.32 2.36
CA SER A 464 44.74 -13.08 2.80
C SER A 464 43.56 -13.34 3.75
N ASP A 465 43.49 -12.58 4.84
CA ASP A 465 42.38 -12.59 5.81
C ASP A 465 41.03 -12.14 5.22
N VAL A 466 40.99 -11.63 3.98
CA VAL A 466 39.76 -11.34 3.25
C VAL A 466 39.18 -12.62 2.62
N PRO A 467 37.94 -13.04 2.96
CA PRO A 467 37.32 -14.26 2.41
C PRO A 467 37.31 -14.24 0.88
N GLY A 468 37.66 -15.35 0.24
CA GLY A 468 37.76 -15.45 -1.22
C GLY A 468 39.02 -14.82 -1.84
N LYS A 469 39.79 -14.01 -1.09
CA LYS A 469 41.04 -13.41 -1.62
C LYS A 469 42.17 -14.44 -1.71
N GLU A 470 42.63 -14.67 -2.93
CA GLU A 470 43.79 -15.48 -3.26
C GLU A 470 44.87 -14.59 -3.85
N ILE A 471 46.07 -14.70 -3.29
CA ILE A 471 47.27 -14.04 -3.80
C ILE A 471 48.14 -15.17 -4.34
N TYR A 472 48.54 -15.06 -5.59
CA TYR A 472 49.21 -16.12 -6.33
C TYR A 472 50.20 -15.52 -7.33
N GLY A 473 50.91 -16.40 -8.04
CA GLY A 473 52.03 -16.03 -8.89
C GLY A 473 53.37 -16.34 -8.21
N THR A 474 54.41 -16.49 -9.02
CA THR A 474 55.77 -16.86 -8.55
C THR A 474 56.37 -15.88 -7.56
N PHE A 475 55.94 -14.61 -7.61
CA PHE A 475 56.38 -13.55 -6.71
C PHE A 475 55.22 -12.92 -5.93
N CYS A 476 54.07 -13.61 -5.84
CA CYS A 476 52.86 -13.14 -5.16
C CYS A 476 52.33 -11.79 -5.68
N ASP A 477 52.40 -11.57 -6.99
CA ASP A 477 52.07 -10.32 -7.68
C ASP A 477 50.66 -10.27 -8.29
N CYS A 478 49.93 -11.40 -8.29
CA CYS A 478 48.53 -11.45 -8.75
C CYS A 478 47.59 -11.68 -7.56
N ASP A 479 46.38 -11.12 -7.68
CA ASP A 479 45.26 -11.49 -6.82
C ASP A 479 43.94 -11.53 -7.59
N ASN A 480 42.94 -12.16 -6.98
CA ASN A 480 41.59 -12.31 -7.51
C ASN A 480 40.59 -11.28 -6.95
N MET A 481 41.06 -10.16 -6.40
CA MET A 481 40.21 -9.13 -5.77
C MET A 481 40.44 -7.70 -6.28
N ASN A 482 41.49 -7.45 -7.05
CA ASN A 482 41.83 -6.16 -7.62
C ASN A 482 41.34 -6.03 -9.07
N CYS A 483 40.01 -6.07 -9.26
CA CYS A 483 39.35 -5.79 -10.55
C CYS A 483 38.27 -4.70 -10.39
N GLU A 484 37.66 -4.27 -11.51
CA GLU A 484 36.57 -3.29 -11.49
C GLU A 484 35.32 -3.80 -10.73
N PHE A 485 34.65 -2.88 -10.03
CA PHE A 485 33.44 -3.16 -9.27
C PHE A 485 32.19 -2.71 -10.03
N HIS A 486 31.10 -3.47 -9.90
CA HIS A 486 29.78 -3.11 -10.41
C HIS A 486 28.69 -3.46 -9.39
N ASN A 487 27.77 -2.51 -9.12
CA ASN A 487 26.72 -2.61 -8.08
C ASN A 487 27.26 -3.02 -6.70
N GLY A 488 28.42 -2.50 -6.31
CA GLY A 488 29.03 -2.79 -5.01
C GLY A 488 29.76 -4.14 -4.92
N SER A 489 29.75 -4.95 -6.00
CA SER A 489 30.39 -6.26 -6.05
C SER A 489 31.51 -6.31 -7.09
N LEU A 490 32.60 -7.00 -6.76
CA LEU A 490 33.74 -7.22 -7.65
C LEU A 490 33.31 -8.01 -8.90
N CYS A 491 33.60 -7.51 -10.10
CA CYS A 491 33.13 -8.07 -11.38
C CYS A 491 31.62 -8.34 -11.42
N GLY A 492 30.82 -7.56 -10.67
CA GLY A 492 29.37 -7.74 -10.57
C GLY A 492 28.93 -8.97 -9.75
N GLY A 493 29.85 -9.64 -9.05
CA GLY A 493 29.62 -10.83 -8.22
C GLY A 493 29.93 -12.15 -8.93
N GLU A 494 30.10 -13.23 -8.15
CA GLU A 494 30.51 -14.56 -8.66
C GLU A 494 29.57 -15.13 -9.73
N GLU A 495 28.27 -14.81 -9.67
CA GLU A 495 27.30 -15.25 -10.68
C GLU A 495 27.53 -14.62 -12.06
N ARG A 496 28.21 -13.46 -12.09
CA ARG A 496 28.43 -12.67 -13.30
C ARG A 496 29.83 -12.84 -13.85
N GLY A 497 30.83 -12.97 -13.01
CA GLY A 497 32.21 -13.16 -13.42
C GLY A 497 33.16 -13.31 -12.24
N ARG A 498 34.39 -13.77 -12.54
CA ARG A 498 35.47 -13.88 -11.56
C ARG A 498 36.62 -12.95 -11.94
N CYS A 499 37.25 -12.34 -10.95
CA CYS A 499 38.45 -11.54 -11.15
C CYS A 499 39.68 -12.45 -11.26
N ASP A 500 40.53 -12.17 -12.25
CA ASP A 500 41.79 -12.88 -12.46
C ASP A 500 42.87 -11.86 -12.84
N CYS A 501 43.77 -11.56 -11.90
CA CYS A 501 44.92 -10.66 -12.04
C CYS A 501 44.64 -9.34 -12.79
N GLY A 502 43.61 -8.61 -12.35
CA GLY A 502 43.25 -7.29 -12.89
C GLY A 502 42.16 -7.28 -13.96
N GLU A 503 41.73 -8.44 -14.46
CA GLU A 503 40.71 -8.56 -15.50
C GLU A 503 39.48 -9.37 -15.03
N CYS A 504 38.28 -8.89 -15.34
CA CYS A 504 37.05 -9.63 -15.04
C CYS A 504 36.74 -10.68 -16.12
N LYS A 505 36.81 -11.96 -15.76
CA LYS A 505 36.38 -13.08 -16.61
C LYS A 505 34.88 -13.36 -16.41
N CYS A 506 34.06 -12.80 -17.30
CA CYS A 506 32.61 -12.91 -17.22
C CYS A 506 32.08 -14.32 -17.55
N THR A 507 30.99 -14.71 -16.90
CA THR A 507 30.26 -15.94 -17.24
C THR A 507 29.57 -15.78 -18.59
N PRO A 508 29.20 -16.86 -19.30
CA PRO A 508 28.66 -16.79 -20.67
C PRO A 508 27.43 -15.89 -20.84
N LYS A 509 26.70 -15.61 -19.75
CA LYS A 509 25.47 -14.80 -19.71
C LYS A 509 25.74 -13.29 -19.59
N TYR A 510 26.97 -12.87 -19.33
CA TYR A 510 27.34 -11.47 -19.06
C TYR A 510 28.53 -10.99 -19.91
N GLU A 511 28.67 -9.67 -20.05
CA GLU A 511 29.76 -8.99 -20.75
C GLU A 511 30.05 -7.59 -20.18
N GLY A 512 31.14 -6.98 -20.66
CA GLY A 512 31.66 -5.68 -20.20
C GLY A 512 32.89 -5.81 -19.29
N SER A 513 33.59 -4.70 -19.06
CA SER A 513 34.84 -4.65 -18.27
C SER A 513 34.68 -5.14 -16.82
N ALA A 514 33.47 -5.02 -16.27
CA ALA A 514 33.11 -5.43 -14.90
C ALA A 514 31.92 -6.43 -14.90
N CYS A 515 31.67 -7.13 -16.01
CA CYS A 515 30.53 -8.04 -16.21
C CYS A 515 29.16 -7.41 -15.88
N GLN A 516 29.05 -6.10 -16.15
CA GLN A 516 27.89 -5.28 -15.83
C GLN A 516 26.68 -5.57 -16.72
N CYS A 517 26.92 -6.05 -17.94
CA CYS A 517 25.90 -6.14 -18.97
C CYS A 517 25.43 -7.59 -19.11
N LYS A 518 24.12 -7.84 -18.99
CA LYS A 518 23.53 -9.17 -19.25
C LYS A 518 23.28 -9.30 -20.76
N LYS A 519 23.70 -10.41 -21.35
CA LYS A 519 23.57 -10.69 -22.81
C LYS A 519 22.16 -11.09 -23.24
N SER A 520 21.33 -11.58 -22.31
CA SER A 520 19.93 -11.96 -22.61
C SER A 520 19.07 -10.70 -22.83
N THR A 521 18.03 -10.84 -23.66
CA THR A 521 17.03 -9.79 -23.94
C THR A 521 15.69 -10.06 -23.25
N ASP A 522 15.61 -11.07 -22.38
CA ASP A 522 14.34 -11.50 -21.76
C ASP A 522 13.68 -10.41 -20.92
N GLY A 523 14.48 -9.59 -20.23
CA GLY A 523 14.02 -8.46 -19.43
C GLY A 523 13.61 -7.23 -20.26
N CYS A 524 13.81 -7.27 -21.57
CA CYS A 524 13.30 -6.28 -22.51
C CYS A 524 11.99 -6.71 -23.16
N ARG A 525 11.52 -7.95 -22.95
CA ARG A 525 10.31 -8.49 -23.58
C ARG A 525 9.09 -8.17 -22.71
N ASN A 526 8.07 -7.57 -23.32
CA ASN A 526 6.79 -7.30 -22.65
C ASN A 526 5.92 -8.57 -22.58
N SER A 527 4.70 -8.43 -22.06
CA SER A 527 3.71 -9.52 -21.96
C SER A 527 3.35 -10.19 -23.31
N ARG A 528 3.62 -9.50 -24.42
CA ARG A 528 3.38 -9.94 -25.80
C ARG A 528 4.63 -10.51 -26.47
N GLN A 529 5.72 -10.71 -25.72
CA GLN A 529 7.01 -11.21 -26.19
C GLN A 529 7.76 -10.28 -27.16
N ASN A 530 7.36 -9.00 -27.25
CA ASN A 530 8.02 -8.01 -28.08
C ASN A 530 9.09 -7.26 -27.29
N GLU A 531 10.27 -7.09 -27.90
CA GLU A 531 11.38 -6.37 -27.29
C GLU A 531 11.10 -4.85 -27.29
N CYS A 532 11.03 -4.26 -26.10
CA CYS A 532 10.82 -2.83 -25.87
C CYS A 532 9.62 -2.25 -26.63
N SER A 533 8.55 -3.05 -26.73
CA SER A 533 7.32 -2.73 -27.48
C SER A 533 7.57 -2.30 -28.94
N LEU A 534 8.70 -2.74 -29.52
CA LEU A 534 9.21 -2.33 -30.83
C LEU A 534 9.47 -0.81 -30.97
N ARG A 535 9.69 -0.11 -29.85
CA ARG A 535 9.89 1.35 -29.76
C ARG A 535 11.20 1.74 -29.07
N GLY A 536 12.12 0.79 -28.94
CA GLY A 536 13.39 0.98 -28.29
C GLY A 536 14.40 -0.09 -28.71
N SER A 537 15.64 0.08 -28.27
CA SER A 537 16.66 -0.96 -28.37
C SER A 537 16.96 -1.55 -27.00
N CYS A 538 17.14 -2.87 -26.95
CA CYS A 538 17.54 -3.55 -25.72
C CYS A 538 19.06 -3.42 -25.54
N HIS A 539 19.51 -2.78 -24.47
CA HIS A 539 20.91 -2.70 -24.09
C HIS A 539 21.06 -3.19 -22.64
N CYS A 540 21.92 -4.19 -22.43
CA CYS A 540 22.14 -4.81 -21.12
C CYS A 540 20.85 -5.28 -20.44
N ASN A 541 19.96 -5.92 -21.20
CA ASN A 541 18.67 -6.43 -20.73
C ASN A 541 17.74 -5.34 -20.15
N ARG A 542 17.90 -4.09 -20.62
CA ARG A 542 17.02 -2.95 -20.33
C ARG A 542 16.69 -2.20 -21.61
N CYS A 543 15.48 -1.66 -21.68
CA CYS A 543 15.04 -0.91 -22.86
C CYS A 543 15.53 0.53 -22.86
N GLN A 544 16.23 0.92 -23.93
CA GLN A 544 16.47 2.31 -24.29
C GLN A 544 15.36 2.76 -25.23
N CYS A 545 14.37 3.47 -24.67
CA CYS A 545 13.21 3.93 -25.40
C CYS A 545 13.54 5.10 -26.33
N ARG A 546 12.95 5.12 -27.53
CA ARG A 546 13.07 6.24 -28.47
C ARG A 546 12.00 7.29 -28.18
N GLY A 547 12.34 8.57 -28.36
CA GLY A 547 11.41 9.68 -28.13
C GLY A 547 11.15 9.95 -26.64
N GLY A 548 9.88 10.12 -26.27
CA GLY A 548 9.44 10.41 -24.89
C GLY A 548 8.87 9.21 -24.11
N TYR A 549 8.95 8.01 -24.67
CA TYR A 549 8.46 6.77 -24.06
C TYR A 549 9.27 6.40 -22.81
N GLN A 550 8.59 5.92 -21.78
CA GLN A 550 9.19 5.63 -20.48
C GLN A 550 9.55 4.14 -20.29
N PRO A 551 10.64 3.83 -19.56
CA PRO A 551 10.92 2.48 -19.08
C PRO A 551 9.79 1.93 -18.17
N PRO A 552 9.63 0.61 -18.00
CA PRO A 552 10.59 -0.46 -18.34
C PRO A 552 10.50 -1.02 -19.76
N PHE A 553 9.34 -0.95 -20.42
CA PHE A 553 9.10 -1.61 -21.72
C PHE A 553 8.72 -0.67 -22.87
N CYS A 554 8.82 0.66 -22.68
CA CYS A 554 8.49 1.67 -23.68
C CYS A 554 7.02 1.68 -24.13
N GLU A 555 6.10 1.33 -23.22
CA GLU A 555 4.66 1.22 -23.51
C GLU A 555 3.97 2.60 -23.47
N GLU A 556 4.32 3.44 -22.49
CA GLU A 556 3.66 4.72 -22.25
C GLU A 556 4.54 5.94 -22.55
N CYS A 557 3.92 6.98 -23.11
CA CYS A 557 4.55 8.29 -23.32
C CYS A 557 3.62 9.41 -22.80
N PRO A 558 3.75 9.81 -21.52
CA PRO A 558 2.90 10.84 -20.93
C PRO A 558 3.04 12.21 -21.59
N GLY A 559 4.23 12.52 -22.14
CA GLY A 559 4.53 13.80 -22.81
C GLY A 559 4.22 13.84 -24.30
N CYS A 560 3.72 12.75 -24.90
CA CYS A 560 3.41 12.71 -26.33
C CYS A 560 2.06 13.39 -26.63
N PRO A 561 1.93 14.11 -27.76
CA PRO A 561 0.67 14.72 -28.16
C PRO A 561 -0.42 13.67 -28.40
N SER A 562 -1.68 14.06 -28.20
CA SER A 562 -2.82 13.15 -28.35
C SER A 562 -2.98 12.66 -29.79
N PRO A 563 -3.05 11.34 -30.05
CA PRO A 563 -3.27 10.82 -31.39
C PRO A 563 -4.72 10.96 -31.87
N CYS A 564 -5.67 11.32 -30.99
CA CYS A 564 -7.11 11.34 -31.29
C CYS A 564 -7.43 12.19 -32.54
N GLY A 565 -6.95 13.44 -32.57
CA GLY A 565 -7.21 14.36 -33.68
C GLY A 565 -6.51 13.97 -35.00
N LYS A 566 -5.37 13.28 -34.94
CA LYS A 566 -4.65 12.82 -36.15
C LYS A 566 -5.39 11.67 -36.84
N HIS A 567 -6.09 10.82 -36.08
CA HIS A 567 -6.65 9.57 -36.58
C HIS A 567 -8.18 9.56 -36.74
N ILE A 568 -8.87 10.66 -36.42
CA ILE A 568 -10.34 10.76 -36.51
C ILE A 568 -10.89 10.39 -37.91
N SER A 569 -10.24 10.83 -38.99
CA SER A 569 -10.69 10.50 -40.35
C SER A 569 -10.61 9.01 -40.67
N CYS A 570 -9.68 8.28 -40.03
CA CYS A 570 -9.58 6.83 -40.18
C CYS A 570 -10.62 6.08 -39.33
N VAL A 571 -10.93 6.60 -38.14
CA VAL A 571 -11.99 6.06 -37.26
C VAL A 571 -13.36 6.23 -37.92
N GLU A 572 -13.64 7.42 -38.46
CA GLU A 572 -14.86 7.73 -39.22
C GLU A 572 -15.01 6.78 -40.41
N CYS A 573 -13.94 6.60 -41.18
CA CYS A 573 -13.91 5.77 -42.36
C CYS A 573 -14.16 4.28 -42.06
N LYS A 574 -13.48 3.70 -41.06
CA LYS A 574 -13.63 2.27 -40.75
C LYS A 574 -14.93 1.94 -40.02
N SER A 575 -15.43 2.84 -39.16
CA SER A 575 -16.60 2.55 -38.32
C SER A 575 -17.93 2.95 -38.99
N PHE A 576 -17.94 4.05 -39.75
CA PHE A 576 -19.17 4.61 -40.31
C PHE A 576 -19.19 4.62 -41.84
N SER A 577 -18.10 4.18 -42.50
CA SER A 577 -17.96 4.23 -43.97
C SER A 577 -18.23 5.63 -44.54
N SER A 578 -17.89 6.67 -43.78
CA SER A 578 -18.09 8.09 -44.12
C SER A 578 -16.78 8.88 -44.04
N GLY A 579 -16.78 10.11 -44.53
CA GLY A 579 -15.63 11.01 -44.47
C GLY A 579 -14.65 10.92 -45.66
N PRO A 580 -13.54 11.69 -45.59
CA PRO A 580 -12.68 11.97 -46.74
C PRO A 580 -11.84 10.76 -47.19
N LEU A 581 -11.64 9.78 -46.31
CA LEU A 581 -10.80 8.60 -46.57
C LEU A 581 -11.59 7.37 -47.07
N THR A 582 -12.90 7.50 -47.26
CA THR A 582 -13.81 6.40 -47.68
C THR A 582 -13.31 5.60 -48.89
N LYS A 583 -12.79 6.27 -49.92
CA LYS A 583 -12.30 5.61 -51.14
C LYS A 583 -10.97 4.88 -50.97
N ASN A 584 -10.15 5.25 -49.99
CA ASN A 584 -8.79 4.71 -49.78
C ASN A 584 -8.57 4.21 -48.34
N CYS A 585 -9.66 3.83 -47.66
CA CYS A 585 -9.68 3.52 -46.23
C CYS A 585 -8.68 2.42 -45.85
N SER A 586 -8.69 1.35 -46.63
CA SER A 586 -7.92 0.14 -46.35
C SER A 586 -6.41 0.34 -46.45
N VAL A 587 -5.96 1.31 -47.26
CA VAL A 587 -4.54 1.63 -47.46
C VAL A 587 -4.07 2.75 -46.53
N ALA A 588 -4.90 3.78 -46.34
CA ALA A 588 -4.55 4.94 -45.51
C ALA A 588 -4.63 4.65 -43.99
N CYS A 589 -5.40 3.64 -43.58
CA CYS A 589 -5.70 3.35 -42.18
C CYS A 589 -5.30 1.91 -41.80
N THR A 590 -4.19 1.41 -42.34
CA THR A 590 -3.64 0.07 -42.03
C THR A 590 -3.22 -0.08 -40.57
N ASN A 591 -2.84 1.03 -39.94
CA ASN A 591 -2.34 1.11 -38.58
C ASN A 591 -3.45 1.19 -37.51
N ILE A 592 -4.73 1.17 -37.90
CA ILE A 592 -5.89 1.18 -36.98
C ILE A 592 -6.66 -0.12 -37.07
N GLN A 593 -6.88 -0.80 -35.95
CA GLN A 593 -7.74 -1.99 -35.86
C GLN A 593 -8.99 -1.69 -35.03
N LEU A 594 -10.16 -2.13 -35.48
CA LEU A 594 -11.42 -1.96 -34.73
C LEU A 594 -11.65 -3.15 -33.80
N THR A 595 -12.20 -2.91 -32.61
CA THR A 595 -12.62 -3.95 -31.67
C THR A 595 -13.89 -3.56 -30.93
N ASP A 596 -14.70 -4.54 -30.56
CA ASP A 596 -16.03 -4.33 -29.96
C ASP A 596 -15.98 -3.94 -28.47
N GLN A 597 -14.89 -4.25 -27.76
CA GLN A 597 -14.75 -3.94 -26.32
C GLN A 597 -13.48 -3.15 -26.00
N PRO A 598 -13.57 -2.11 -25.14
CA PRO A 598 -12.42 -1.32 -24.76
C PRO A 598 -11.44 -2.13 -23.92
N ARG A 599 -10.15 -2.07 -24.27
CA ARG A 599 -9.08 -2.66 -23.47
C ARG A 599 -8.83 -1.80 -22.22
N ALA A 600 -8.40 -2.46 -21.14
CA ALA A 600 -7.94 -1.77 -19.92
C ALA A 600 -6.75 -0.85 -20.25
N GLY A 601 -6.80 0.40 -19.77
CA GLY A 601 -5.79 1.43 -20.08
C GLY A 601 -6.01 2.19 -21.40
N SER A 602 -7.15 2.00 -22.08
CA SER A 602 -7.48 2.77 -23.28
C SER A 602 -7.75 4.24 -22.99
N ARG A 603 -7.31 5.12 -23.89
CA ARG A 603 -7.54 6.56 -23.80
C ARG A 603 -8.89 6.91 -24.41
N GLN A 604 -9.71 7.66 -23.66
CA GLN A 604 -10.96 8.19 -24.17
C GLN A 604 -10.70 9.41 -25.08
N CYS A 605 -11.25 9.39 -26.28
CA CYS A 605 -11.20 10.44 -27.28
C CYS A 605 -12.62 10.90 -27.63
N LYS A 606 -12.79 12.21 -27.86
CA LYS A 606 -14.02 12.79 -28.40
C LYS A 606 -13.65 13.86 -29.42
N GLU A 607 -13.91 13.58 -30.69
CA GLU A 607 -13.50 14.43 -31.81
C GLU A 607 -14.66 14.63 -32.79
N LYS A 608 -14.59 15.67 -33.62
CA LYS A 608 -15.61 15.95 -34.64
C LYS A 608 -15.29 15.22 -35.94
N ASP A 609 -16.31 14.69 -36.60
CA ASP A 609 -16.23 14.09 -37.93
C ASP A 609 -16.35 15.13 -39.05
N SER A 610 -16.31 14.67 -40.30
CA SER A 610 -16.41 15.53 -41.48
C SER A 610 -17.74 16.30 -41.60
N GLU A 611 -18.79 15.88 -40.89
CA GLU A 611 -20.14 16.49 -40.87
C GLU A 611 -20.38 17.33 -39.60
N ASN A 612 -19.33 17.63 -38.82
CA ASN A 612 -19.39 18.34 -37.54
C ASN A 612 -20.17 17.60 -36.42
N CYS A 613 -20.36 16.29 -36.53
CA CYS A 613 -20.90 15.47 -35.46
C CYS A 613 -19.79 15.00 -34.52
N TRP A 614 -20.06 14.88 -33.22
CA TRP A 614 -19.10 14.33 -32.27
C TRP A 614 -19.10 12.81 -32.30
N ILE A 615 -17.91 12.23 -32.44
CA ILE A 615 -17.64 10.79 -32.32
C ILE A 615 -16.84 10.57 -31.02
N SER A 616 -17.37 9.70 -30.16
CA SER A 616 -16.70 9.23 -28.95
C SER A 616 -16.11 7.85 -29.18
N PHE A 617 -14.82 7.68 -28.86
CA PHE A 617 -14.12 6.40 -29.04
C PHE A 617 -13.01 6.21 -28.02
N PHE A 618 -12.66 4.95 -27.76
CA PHE A 618 -11.53 4.56 -26.94
C PHE A 618 -10.40 4.07 -27.83
N MET A 619 -9.17 4.53 -27.57
CA MET A 619 -8.00 4.18 -28.36
C MET A 619 -6.90 3.65 -27.46
N ALA A 620 -6.40 2.46 -27.78
CA ALA A 620 -5.26 1.82 -27.12
C ALA A 620 -4.12 1.65 -28.13
N GLN A 621 -2.90 2.03 -27.75
CA GLN A 621 -1.74 1.88 -28.62
C GLN A 621 -1.19 0.45 -28.53
N ASP A 622 -0.93 -0.20 -29.67
CA ASP A 622 -0.34 -1.53 -29.77
C ASP A 622 1.15 -1.47 -30.09
N ASP A 623 1.88 -2.55 -29.83
CA ASP A 623 3.33 -2.67 -30.05
C ASP A 623 3.70 -2.33 -31.50
N GLY A 624 4.75 -1.52 -31.67
CA GLY A 624 5.11 -0.91 -32.95
C GLY A 624 4.86 0.59 -32.99
N GLU A 625 5.41 1.25 -34.01
CA GLU A 625 5.24 2.69 -34.24
C GLU A 625 3.84 2.97 -34.82
N GLU A 626 3.13 3.91 -34.20
CA GLU A 626 1.81 4.40 -34.65
C GLU A 626 0.70 3.35 -34.90
N MET A 627 0.76 2.19 -34.22
CA MET A 627 -0.28 1.15 -34.29
C MET A 627 -1.32 1.30 -33.17
N TYR A 628 -2.61 1.26 -33.50
CA TYR A 628 -3.70 1.49 -32.54
C TYR A 628 -4.86 0.51 -32.71
N THR A 629 -5.41 0.04 -31.59
CA THR A 629 -6.73 -0.61 -31.52
C THR A 629 -7.76 0.40 -31.03
N VAL A 630 -8.90 0.50 -31.70
CA VAL A 630 -9.94 1.50 -31.45
C VAL A 630 -11.30 0.82 -31.24
N THR A 631 -12.04 1.27 -30.22
CA THR A 631 -13.44 0.92 -29.97
C THR A 631 -14.29 2.17 -30.09
N VAL A 632 -15.30 2.14 -30.95
CA VAL A 632 -16.10 3.33 -31.29
C VAL A 632 -17.52 3.17 -30.76
N ASP A 633 -18.07 4.26 -30.19
CA ASP A 633 -19.50 4.29 -29.86
C ASP A 633 -20.32 4.38 -31.16
N PRO A 634 -21.28 3.47 -31.41
CA PRO A 634 -22.08 3.50 -32.62
C PRO A 634 -22.97 4.75 -32.76
N LYS A 635 -23.19 5.53 -31.69
CA LYS A 635 -24.06 6.72 -31.71
C LYS A 635 -23.25 8.01 -31.92
N LYS A 636 -23.52 8.72 -33.02
CA LYS A 636 -23.00 10.08 -33.27
C LYS A 636 -23.85 11.14 -32.58
N GLU A 637 -23.22 12.14 -31.97
CA GLU A 637 -23.91 13.32 -31.43
C GLU A 637 -23.81 14.49 -32.43
N CYS A 638 -24.86 14.69 -33.23
CA CYS A 638 -24.93 15.77 -34.21
C CYS A 638 -25.74 16.97 -33.66
N PRO A 639 -25.35 18.22 -33.95
CA PRO A 639 -26.17 19.37 -33.62
C PRO A 639 -27.50 19.32 -34.39
N GLU A 640 -28.62 19.47 -33.69
CA GLU A 640 -29.94 19.56 -34.32
C GLU A 640 -30.06 20.88 -35.10
N PRO A 641 -30.60 20.86 -36.33
CA PRO A 641 -30.81 22.09 -37.09
C PRO A 641 -31.78 23.01 -36.33
N PRO A 642 -31.55 24.34 -36.34
CA PRO A 642 -32.45 25.27 -35.66
C PRO A 642 -33.85 25.17 -36.25
N ASN A 643 -34.87 25.12 -35.39
CA ASN A 643 -36.25 24.99 -35.81
C ASN A 643 -36.74 26.29 -36.47
N VAL A 644 -36.56 26.36 -37.79
CA VAL A 644 -36.91 27.53 -38.63
C VAL A 644 -38.39 27.92 -38.45
N ALA A 645 -39.29 26.95 -38.23
CA ALA A 645 -40.71 27.24 -38.03
C ALA A 645 -40.98 28.03 -36.74
N LEU A 646 -40.22 27.78 -35.66
CA LEU A 646 -40.35 28.50 -34.39
C LEU A 646 -39.79 29.93 -34.49
N ILE A 647 -38.68 30.10 -35.21
CA ILE A 647 -38.04 31.42 -35.43
C ILE A 647 -38.93 32.29 -36.35
N VAL A 648 -39.44 31.73 -37.44
CA VAL A 648 -40.34 32.44 -38.37
C VAL A 648 -41.71 32.70 -37.70
N GLY A 649 -42.25 31.74 -36.96
CA GLY A 649 -43.51 31.91 -36.23
C GLY A 649 -43.43 33.01 -35.17
N SER A 650 -42.35 33.04 -34.38
CA SER A 650 -42.15 34.05 -33.33
C SER A 650 -41.95 35.46 -33.89
N THR A 651 -41.23 35.60 -35.00
CA THR A 651 -41.03 36.91 -35.66
C THR A 651 -42.32 37.44 -36.27
N ILE A 652 -43.10 36.62 -36.98
CA ILE A 652 -44.40 37.03 -37.55
C ILE A 652 -45.39 37.42 -36.45
N ALA A 653 -45.48 36.62 -35.38
CA ALA A 653 -46.35 36.93 -34.24
C ALA A 653 -45.95 38.25 -33.56
N GLY A 654 -44.65 38.50 -33.38
CA GLY A 654 -44.14 39.75 -32.82
C GLY A 654 -44.52 40.98 -33.66
N VAL A 655 -44.34 40.91 -34.98
CA VAL A 655 -44.71 42.01 -35.90
C VAL A 655 -46.22 42.28 -35.87
N ALA A 656 -47.04 41.24 -35.87
CA ALA A 656 -48.50 41.38 -35.79
C ALA A 656 -48.93 42.05 -34.46
N LEU A 657 -48.30 41.69 -33.35
CA LEU A 657 -48.62 42.21 -32.02
C LEU A 657 -48.22 43.70 -31.87
N ILE A 658 -47.08 44.09 -32.45
CA ILE A 658 -46.65 45.50 -32.53
C ILE A 658 -47.65 46.32 -33.38
N GLY A 659 -48.08 45.80 -34.52
CA GLY A 659 -49.08 46.45 -35.37
C GLY A 659 -50.42 46.67 -34.64
N LEU A 660 -50.87 45.67 -33.88
CA LEU A 660 -52.11 45.75 -33.09
C LEU A 660 -51.98 46.77 -31.95
N LEU A 661 -50.82 46.84 -31.29
CA LEU A 661 -50.50 47.86 -30.28
C LEU A 661 -50.53 49.27 -30.87
N LEU A 662 -49.93 49.49 -32.04
CA LEU A 662 -49.94 50.78 -32.72
C LEU A 662 -51.35 51.22 -33.12
N LEU A 663 -52.20 50.29 -33.57
CA LEU A 663 -53.61 50.58 -33.87
C LEU A 663 -54.40 50.95 -32.61
N LEU A 664 -54.17 50.26 -31.49
CA LEU A 664 -54.80 50.60 -30.22
C LEU A 664 -54.34 51.96 -29.69
N ILE A 665 -53.05 52.28 -29.80
CA ILE A 665 -52.50 53.59 -29.43
C ILE A 665 -53.10 54.67 -30.34
N TRP A 666 -53.15 54.45 -31.65
CA TRP A 666 -53.75 55.40 -32.60
C TRP A 666 -55.23 55.63 -32.29
N ARG A 667 -56.00 54.56 -32.05
CA ARG A 667 -57.42 54.66 -31.67
C ARG A 667 -57.62 55.39 -30.35
N LEU A 668 -56.74 55.18 -29.37
CA LEU A 668 -56.77 55.89 -28.10
C LEU A 668 -56.46 57.38 -28.30
N LEU A 669 -55.45 57.70 -29.11
CA LEU A 669 -55.06 59.08 -29.39
C LEU A 669 -56.13 59.82 -30.18
N THR A 670 -56.75 59.21 -31.19
CA THR A 670 -57.85 59.81 -31.95
C THR A 670 -59.07 60.02 -31.06
N GLU A 671 -59.42 59.07 -30.20
CA GLU A 671 -60.56 59.25 -29.29
C GLU A 671 -60.31 60.32 -28.23
N ILE A 672 -59.06 60.48 -27.75
CA ILE A 672 -58.67 61.59 -26.89
C ILE A 672 -58.74 62.93 -27.64
N PHE A 673 -58.28 62.96 -28.89
CA PHE A 673 -58.29 64.16 -29.74
C PHE A 673 -59.73 64.58 -30.06
N ASP A 674 -60.57 63.65 -30.49
CA ASP A 674 -62.00 63.87 -30.76
C ASP A 674 -62.74 64.31 -29.49
N ARG A 675 -62.46 63.72 -28.32
CA ARG A 675 -63.03 64.21 -27.04
C ARG A 675 -62.53 65.59 -26.63
N ARG A 676 -61.35 66.01 -27.10
CA ARG A 676 -60.82 67.36 -26.88
C ARG A 676 -61.47 68.37 -27.83
N GLU A 677 -61.53 68.04 -29.11
CA GLU A 677 -62.23 68.79 -30.16
C GLU A 677 -63.71 68.95 -29.82
N TYR A 678 -64.41 67.88 -29.43
CA TYR A 678 -65.81 67.94 -29.01
C TYR A 678 -66.03 68.89 -27.83
N ARG A 679 -65.15 68.84 -26.82
CA ARG A 679 -65.19 69.78 -25.69
C ARG A 679 -64.86 71.22 -26.11
N ARG A 680 -64.01 71.41 -27.12
CA ARG A 680 -63.69 72.72 -27.70
C ARG A 680 -64.89 73.27 -28.48
N PHE A 681 -65.52 72.44 -29.30
CA PHE A 681 -66.72 72.75 -30.06
C PHE A 681 -67.90 73.14 -29.14
N GLU A 682 -68.14 72.42 -28.05
CA GLU A 682 -69.18 72.83 -27.07
C GLU A 682 -68.85 74.18 -26.40
N LYS A 683 -67.58 74.45 -26.11
CA LYS A 683 -67.14 75.74 -25.58
C LYS A 683 -67.25 76.89 -26.59
N GLU A 684 -67.09 76.60 -27.88
CA GLU A 684 -67.27 77.58 -28.96
C GLU A 684 -68.76 77.80 -29.25
N LYS A 685 -69.57 76.74 -29.26
CA LYS A 685 -71.04 76.79 -29.39
C LYS A 685 -71.68 77.63 -28.27
N SER A 686 -71.22 77.49 -27.03
CA SER A 686 -71.71 78.30 -25.89
C SER A 686 -71.25 79.77 -25.90
N LYS A 687 -70.29 80.13 -26.76
CA LYS A 687 -69.79 81.51 -26.95
C LYS A 687 -70.31 82.19 -28.22
N ALA A 688 -71.00 81.47 -29.09
CA ALA A 688 -71.58 82.03 -30.31
C ALA A 688 -72.86 82.82 -29.98
N LYS A 689 -72.75 84.16 -29.94
CA LYS A 689 -73.91 85.05 -30.10
C LYS A 689 -74.21 85.16 -31.60
N TRP A 690 -75.41 84.75 -32.00
CA TRP A 690 -75.95 85.03 -33.33
C TRP A 690 -76.48 86.47 -33.37
N ASN A 691 -75.97 87.29 -34.29
CA ASN A 691 -76.65 88.52 -34.70
C ASN A 691 -77.59 88.16 -35.86
N GLU A 692 -78.88 88.47 -35.72
CA GLU A 692 -79.83 88.44 -36.82
C GLU A 692 -79.47 89.55 -37.84
N ALA A 693 -79.18 89.16 -39.08
CA ALA A 693 -79.16 90.06 -40.22
C ALA A 693 -79.72 89.33 -41.44
N ASP A 694 -80.91 89.74 -41.87
CA ASP A 694 -81.62 89.24 -43.04
C ASP A 694 -80.83 89.46 -44.34
N ASN A 695 -80.83 88.45 -45.21
CA ASN A 695 -80.23 88.51 -46.54
C ASN A 695 -81.21 89.12 -47.56
N PRO A 696 -80.91 90.30 -48.15
CA PRO A 696 -81.84 91.08 -48.99
C PRO A 696 -82.07 90.55 -50.43
N LEU A 697 -81.74 89.29 -50.73
CA LEU A 697 -81.89 88.72 -52.09
C LEU A 697 -82.81 87.49 -52.19
N PHE A 698 -83.50 87.12 -51.11
CA PHE A 698 -84.41 85.97 -51.10
C PHE A 698 -85.86 86.40 -51.39
N LYS A 699 -86.41 86.00 -52.54
CA LYS A 699 -87.86 86.04 -52.83
C LYS A 699 -88.41 84.62 -52.89
N SER A 700 -89.25 84.24 -51.93
CA SER A 700 -89.98 82.97 -51.94
C SER A 700 -91.22 83.03 -52.85
N ALA A 701 -91.37 82.07 -53.75
CA ALA A 701 -92.57 81.91 -54.58
C ALA A 701 -93.56 80.98 -53.86
N THR A 702 -94.57 81.54 -53.22
CA THR A 702 -95.78 80.79 -52.84
C THR A 702 -96.97 81.73 -52.85
N THR A 703 -97.85 81.54 -53.83
CA THR A 703 -99.15 82.19 -53.96
C THR A 703 -100.18 81.41 -53.15
N THR A 704 -100.73 82.03 -52.11
CA THR A 704 -101.90 81.54 -51.38
C THR A 704 -102.95 82.65 -51.42
N VAL A 705 -104.04 82.44 -52.15
CA VAL A 705 -105.15 83.40 -52.23
C VAL A 705 -106.33 82.80 -51.46
N MET A 706 -106.71 83.50 -50.38
CA MET A 706 -107.89 83.21 -49.58
C MET A 706 -109.17 83.66 -50.30
N ASN A 707 -110.18 82.80 -50.22
CA ASN A 707 -111.56 82.99 -50.66
C ASN A 707 -112.30 84.02 -49.78
N PRO A 708 -112.76 85.16 -50.33
CA PRO A 708 -113.61 86.13 -49.64
C PRO A 708 -115.01 86.16 -50.28
N ARG A 709 -115.93 85.30 -49.81
CA ARG A 709 -117.40 85.37 -49.92
C ARG A 709 -117.94 84.06 -49.34
N PHE A 710 -118.76 83.94 -48.30
CA PHE A 710 -119.72 84.84 -47.67
C PHE A 710 -120.41 85.79 -48.66
N ASP A 711 -121.41 85.26 -49.35
CA ASP A 711 -122.78 85.54 -48.94
C ASP A 711 -123.69 84.32 -49.19
N GLY A 712 -124.69 84.15 -48.32
CA GLY A 712 -125.99 83.60 -48.70
C GLY A 712 -126.23 82.09 -48.74
N GLN A 713 -126.92 81.63 -47.68
CA GLN A 713 -127.83 80.47 -47.56
C GLN A 713 -127.25 79.05 -47.45
#